data_AF-A0A537XEM0-F1
#
_entry.id   AF-A0A537XEM0-F1
#
_cell.length_a   1.000
_cell.length_b   1.000
_cell.length_c   1.000
_cell.angle_alpha   90.00
_cell.angle_beta   90.00
_cell.angle_gamma   90.00
#
_symmetry.space_group_name_H-M   'P 1'
#
loop_
_entity.id
_entity.type
_entity.pdbx_description
1 polymer ?
#
loop_
_entity_poly.entity_id
_entity_poly.type
_entity_poly.pdbx_seq_one_letter_code
_entity_poly.pdbx_strand_id
1 'polypeptide(L)'
;MADLFISYAREDQDFVRRLHRALSRRGKEGWVDWEGIPPTAAWMAEIRSAIGGADAFVFVLSPDSAESKVCGDELGIALEQNKRIVPLLRRPPDGQEVPGALAELNWIFFRDEDGFDEPIHALVEALETDLDRVRLHTRLLVRARDWQERDRDPSRLLRGADLREAEAFISQAEARPEPTALQREYLAASRQLATRRQRLLLGGVSLALVISLALAALAYIERGTAIANQKTAKSRELAALATLQLPLDPQISLALALAANHVGDTSQAGAALLRAAFDDQLIATLQGHDGPVYAANYSPEGRRVVSAGGDGTVRVWDLDRRARAQVLTGHRGRVTAAAFSPDGRRVLSAGQDGTVRVWDLEHPGASRVLTGHRGGVEGAAYSPDGGRVVSAGDDGTVRVWNLEHPAANRVLTGARGRVLAAAFSPDGHRVVGAGDDAVVRVWDLARPGSAPRLLAGHQGSVQGAAFSPDGRRVVSAGDDGTVRVWDLAHPASRVLTGHQGRVNSAAFSPDGRRVVSAGYDGTVRIWDLEHGDSTRVLAGHQGSAYSAAFSPDGKRVASAGGDGAIRIWDLDQGARTRVLAGHQGRVYAAAFSPDGHRVVSGATDATVRVWDLDRSSLLRVLTGHRGSVYAAAFAPDGHRLVSAGADGTVRVWDLAHPAADRVLTGHRGSSNAAAFSPDGHRIVSAGFDGTVRIWDLDHPAANRVLTGHRGGVEAAAFSPDGRRVVSGGDDGTVRVWDLDHPAAARVLLGHNGSVEGAAFSPDGRDVVSAGDDGTVRVWDLAHPAATRVLTGHKGRVFGAGFSPDGRRVVSAGGDGTVRIWDLSLGSDPLVITGHQGSVYSARFSPDGQRVVSGGHDRTVRVVTCTVCRPLAQVLAEAQHRLDQGLLTPGEREFVAERVKAEG
;
A
#
# COMPACT_ATOMS: atom_id res chain seq x y z
N MET A 1 -40.52 -37.08 70.97
CA MET A 1 -41.88 -37.16 70.42
C MET A 1 -42.50 -38.32 71.15
N ALA A 2 -43.61 -38.08 71.86
CA ALA A 2 -44.33 -39.17 72.53
C ALA A 2 -44.95 -40.08 71.45
N ASP A 3 -45.15 -41.36 71.73
CA ASP A 3 -45.92 -42.22 70.82
C ASP A 3 -47.40 -41.81 70.81
N LEU A 4 -47.90 -41.27 71.93
CA LEU A 4 -49.31 -40.90 72.07
C LEU A 4 -49.53 -39.71 73.02
N PHE A 5 -50.61 -38.97 72.78
CA PHE A 5 -51.16 -37.95 73.69
C PHE A 5 -52.41 -38.53 74.37
N ILE A 6 -52.61 -38.35 75.68
CA ILE A 6 -53.82 -38.80 76.37
C ILE A 6 -54.66 -37.61 76.84
N SER A 7 -55.85 -37.44 76.27
CA SER A 7 -56.87 -36.48 76.71
C SER A 7 -57.85 -37.16 77.67
N TYR A 8 -58.15 -36.52 78.80
CA TYR A 8 -58.94 -37.10 79.90
C TYR A 8 -59.46 -36.02 80.86
N ALA A 9 -60.53 -36.32 81.61
CA ALA A 9 -61.01 -35.47 82.71
C ALA A 9 -60.22 -35.69 84.00
N ARG A 10 -60.09 -34.66 84.85
CA ARG A 10 -59.29 -34.72 86.09
C ARG A 10 -59.83 -35.75 87.08
N GLU A 11 -61.14 -35.99 87.00
CA GLU A 11 -61.93 -36.94 87.76
C GLU A 11 -61.52 -38.39 87.46
N ASP A 12 -61.00 -38.67 86.25
CA ASP A 12 -60.45 -39.97 85.85
C ASP A 12 -58.91 -40.07 86.04
N GLN A 13 -58.25 -39.09 86.68
CA GLN A 13 -56.77 -39.02 86.73
C GLN A 13 -56.11 -40.31 87.27
N ASP A 14 -56.69 -40.97 88.28
CA ASP A 14 -56.10 -42.20 88.82
C ASP A 14 -56.28 -43.41 87.89
N PHE A 15 -57.34 -43.45 87.07
CA PHE A 15 -57.44 -44.41 85.97
C PHE A 15 -56.36 -44.13 84.91
N VAL A 16 -56.16 -42.86 84.52
CA VAL A 16 -55.17 -42.52 83.49
C VAL A 16 -53.74 -42.72 83.99
N ARG A 17 -53.45 -42.54 85.29
CA ARG A 17 -52.18 -42.94 85.91
C ARG A 17 -51.94 -44.45 85.86
N ARG A 18 -52.99 -45.27 85.98
CA ARG A 18 -52.91 -46.73 85.78
C ARG A 18 -52.66 -47.09 84.31
N LEU A 19 -53.35 -46.41 83.39
CA LEU A 19 -53.23 -46.56 81.94
C LEU A 19 -51.82 -46.18 81.43
N HIS A 20 -51.33 -44.99 81.78
CA HIS A 20 -50.00 -44.49 81.45
C HIS A 20 -48.90 -45.46 81.92
N ARG A 21 -48.96 -45.91 83.18
CA ARG A 21 -48.05 -46.95 83.72
C ARG A 21 -48.18 -48.32 83.04
N ALA A 22 -49.27 -48.60 82.33
CA ALA A 22 -49.46 -49.85 81.58
C ALA A 22 -49.00 -49.76 80.12
N LEU A 23 -49.05 -48.55 79.53
CA LEU A 23 -48.50 -48.20 78.22
C LEU A 23 -46.97 -48.05 78.27
N SER A 24 -46.43 -47.32 79.25
CA SER A 24 -44.98 -47.13 79.41
C SER A 24 -44.25 -48.46 79.69
N ARG A 25 -44.88 -49.39 80.43
CA ARG A 25 -44.35 -50.77 80.62
C ARG A 25 -44.38 -51.63 79.35
N ARG A 26 -45.13 -51.23 78.32
CA ARG A 26 -45.17 -51.84 76.98
C ARG A 26 -44.42 -51.00 75.94
N GLY A 27 -43.58 -50.04 76.38
CA GLY A 27 -42.74 -49.24 75.49
C GLY A 27 -43.49 -48.22 74.63
N LYS A 28 -44.61 -47.67 75.14
CA LYS A 28 -45.33 -46.53 74.52
C LYS A 28 -45.23 -45.31 75.43
N GLU A 29 -44.57 -44.24 74.98
CA GLU A 29 -44.49 -42.99 75.73
C GLU A 29 -45.77 -42.18 75.56
N GLY A 30 -46.50 -41.94 76.66
CA GLY A 30 -47.72 -41.13 76.68
C GLY A 30 -47.48 -39.72 77.24
N TRP A 31 -47.84 -38.69 76.47
CA TRP A 31 -47.90 -37.31 76.96
C TRP A 31 -49.20 -37.07 77.74
N VAL A 32 -49.09 -36.40 78.88
CA VAL A 32 -50.17 -36.10 79.85
C VAL A 32 -49.91 -34.75 80.52
N ASP A 33 -50.96 -33.97 80.81
CA ASP A 33 -50.85 -32.57 81.27
C ASP A 33 -50.19 -32.42 82.66
N TRP A 34 -50.29 -33.43 83.52
CA TRP A 34 -49.76 -33.40 84.89
C TRP A 34 -48.23 -33.40 84.97
N GLU A 35 -47.51 -33.68 83.88
CA GLU A 35 -46.04 -33.67 83.85
C GLU A 35 -45.43 -32.27 83.66
N GLY A 36 -46.29 -31.23 83.60
CA GLY A 36 -45.92 -29.86 83.97
C GLY A 36 -45.52 -28.96 82.80
N ILE A 37 -46.52 -28.35 82.15
CA ILE A 37 -46.28 -27.23 81.24
C ILE A 37 -45.69 -26.04 82.04
N PRO A 38 -44.57 -25.41 81.60
CA PRO A 38 -43.99 -24.27 82.30
C PRO A 38 -44.97 -23.09 82.43
N PRO A 39 -45.08 -22.42 83.59
CA PRO A 39 -46.07 -21.38 83.83
C PRO A 39 -45.86 -20.09 83.02
N THR A 40 -44.75 -19.98 82.29
CA THR A 40 -44.44 -18.90 81.34
C THR A 40 -44.79 -19.24 79.88
N ALA A 41 -45.14 -20.49 79.58
CA ALA A 41 -45.50 -20.93 78.24
C ALA A 41 -46.98 -20.63 77.92
N ALA A 42 -47.28 -20.41 76.64
CA ALA A 42 -48.66 -20.32 76.19
C ALA A 42 -49.29 -21.72 76.22
N TRP A 43 -49.96 -22.06 77.32
CA TRP A 43 -50.43 -23.42 77.66
C TRP A 43 -51.08 -24.19 76.48
N MET A 44 -52.03 -23.58 75.77
CA MET A 44 -52.70 -24.21 74.62
C MET A 44 -51.79 -24.36 73.38
N ALA A 45 -50.73 -23.56 73.24
CA ALA A 45 -49.75 -23.71 72.17
C ALA A 45 -48.81 -24.91 72.42
N GLU A 46 -48.46 -25.18 73.68
CA GLU A 46 -47.71 -26.38 74.06
C GLU A 46 -48.56 -27.64 73.86
N ILE A 47 -49.84 -27.64 74.24
CA ILE A 47 -50.79 -28.73 73.93
C ILE A 47 -50.87 -28.95 72.41
N ARG A 48 -51.04 -27.88 71.63
CA ARG A 48 -51.04 -27.94 70.14
C ARG A 48 -49.69 -28.39 69.54
N SER A 49 -48.60 -28.28 70.29
CA SER A 49 -47.27 -28.81 69.94
C SER A 49 -47.17 -30.30 70.29
N ALA A 50 -47.60 -30.69 71.49
CA ALA A 50 -47.59 -32.07 71.98
C ALA A 50 -48.47 -33.00 71.13
N ILE A 51 -49.71 -32.60 70.84
CA ILE A 51 -50.60 -33.33 69.90
C ILE A 51 -49.92 -33.43 68.51
N GLY A 52 -49.34 -32.33 68.03
CA GLY A 52 -48.63 -32.26 66.75
C GLY A 52 -47.43 -33.20 66.66
N GLY A 53 -46.73 -33.41 67.78
CA GLY A 53 -45.57 -34.28 67.91
C GLY A 53 -45.85 -35.70 68.43
N ALA A 54 -47.11 -36.06 68.69
CA ALA A 54 -47.51 -37.42 69.08
C ALA A 54 -48.00 -38.24 67.87
N ASP A 55 -47.72 -39.54 67.80
CA ASP A 55 -48.21 -40.37 66.69
C ASP A 55 -49.72 -40.63 66.78
N ALA A 56 -50.23 -40.94 67.97
CA ALA A 56 -51.66 -41.13 68.23
C ALA A 56 -52.22 -40.17 69.30
N PHE A 57 -53.55 -40.06 69.34
CA PHE A 57 -54.32 -39.30 70.31
C PHE A 57 -55.35 -40.24 70.96
N VAL A 58 -55.21 -40.49 72.25
CA VAL A 58 -56.05 -41.38 73.04
C VAL A 58 -57.03 -40.52 73.83
N PHE A 59 -58.33 -40.73 73.65
CA PHE A 59 -59.37 -39.95 74.33
C PHE A 59 -60.08 -40.83 75.36
N VAL A 60 -59.97 -40.50 76.64
CA VAL A 60 -60.63 -41.23 77.73
C VAL A 60 -62.03 -40.67 77.93
N LEU A 61 -63.03 -41.42 77.46
CA LEU A 61 -64.43 -41.03 77.45
C LEU A 61 -65.14 -41.45 78.76
N SER A 62 -65.61 -40.43 79.46
CA SER A 62 -66.42 -40.42 80.67
C SER A 62 -67.40 -39.23 80.62
N PRO A 63 -68.43 -39.16 81.50
CA PRO A 63 -69.32 -38.00 81.57
C PRO A 63 -68.55 -36.67 81.73
N ASP A 64 -67.57 -36.66 82.62
CA ASP A 64 -66.76 -35.48 82.95
C ASP A 64 -65.89 -35.03 81.76
N SER A 65 -65.41 -35.98 80.93
CA SER A 65 -64.65 -35.68 79.71
C SER A 65 -65.49 -35.10 78.57
N ALA A 66 -66.79 -35.42 78.54
CA ALA A 66 -67.71 -34.99 77.49
C ALA A 66 -68.13 -33.52 77.68
N GLU A 67 -68.29 -33.08 78.92
CA GLU A 67 -68.54 -31.66 79.25
C GLU A 67 -67.25 -30.82 79.33
N SER A 68 -66.07 -31.45 79.44
CA SER A 68 -64.79 -30.76 79.51
C SER A 68 -64.45 -30.03 78.20
N LYS A 69 -64.59 -28.70 78.21
CA LYS A 69 -64.16 -27.82 77.11
C LYS A 69 -62.68 -28.04 76.74
N VAL A 70 -61.82 -28.38 77.69
CA VAL A 70 -60.39 -28.66 77.43
C VAL A 70 -60.24 -29.91 76.57
N CYS A 71 -60.92 -31.00 76.93
CA CYS A 71 -60.89 -32.24 76.15
C CYS A 71 -61.50 -32.04 74.76
N GLY A 72 -62.53 -31.20 74.64
CA GLY A 72 -63.10 -30.76 73.36
C GLY A 72 -62.12 -29.95 72.49
N ASP A 73 -61.41 -28.97 73.08
CA ASP A 73 -60.39 -28.18 72.38
C ASP A 73 -59.21 -29.08 71.91
N GLU A 74 -58.77 -30.03 72.76
CA GLU A 74 -57.72 -31.01 72.44
C GLU A 74 -58.13 -31.96 71.30
N LEU A 75 -59.34 -32.51 71.36
CA LEU A 75 -59.90 -33.35 70.30
C LEU A 75 -60.03 -32.57 68.98
N GLY A 76 -60.42 -31.29 69.04
CA GLY A 76 -60.45 -30.38 67.89
C GLY A 76 -59.06 -30.23 67.25
N ILE A 77 -58.00 -30.05 68.04
CA ILE A 77 -56.62 -29.99 67.54
C ILE A 77 -56.19 -31.33 66.90
N ALA A 78 -56.55 -32.47 67.50
CA ALA A 78 -56.24 -33.78 66.94
C ALA A 78 -56.91 -34.00 65.57
N LEU A 79 -58.16 -33.54 65.41
CA LEU A 79 -58.90 -33.57 64.15
C LEU A 79 -58.31 -32.60 63.11
N GLU A 80 -58.03 -31.34 63.46
CA GLU A 80 -57.36 -30.36 62.58
C GLU A 80 -56.02 -30.87 62.02
N GLN A 81 -55.34 -31.72 62.79
CA GLN A 81 -54.02 -32.27 62.45
C GLN A 81 -54.06 -33.68 61.86
N ASN A 82 -55.25 -34.21 61.51
CA ASN A 82 -55.47 -35.56 60.99
C ASN A 82 -54.78 -36.66 61.84
N LYS A 83 -54.80 -36.54 63.17
CA LYS A 83 -54.18 -37.52 64.07
C LYS A 83 -54.99 -38.81 64.16
N ARG A 84 -54.31 -39.92 64.48
CA ARG A 84 -54.99 -41.18 64.80
C ARG A 84 -55.69 -41.03 66.16
N ILE A 85 -57.01 -40.94 66.17
CA ILE A 85 -57.79 -40.88 67.40
C ILE A 85 -58.21 -42.29 67.83
N VAL A 86 -58.05 -42.62 69.10
CA VAL A 86 -58.44 -43.90 69.72
C VAL A 86 -59.29 -43.62 70.97
N PRO A 87 -60.63 -43.76 70.91
CA PRO A 87 -61.50 -43.54 72.06
C PRO A 87 -61.52 -44.75 73.01
N LEU A 88 -61.39 -44.46 74.31
CA LEU A 88 -61.47 -45.41 75.41
C LEU A 88 -62.72 -45.13 76.25
N LEU A 89 -63.76 -45.97 76.20
CA LEU A 89 -64.93 -45.78 77.06
C LEU A 89 -64.65 -46.29 78.47
N ARG A 90 -64.44 -45.36 79.42
CA ARG A 90 -64.20 -45.64 80.84
C ARG A 90 -65.51 -45.70 81.64
N ARG A 91 -66.39 -44.71 81.44
CA ARG A 91 -67.74 -44.65 82.03
C ARG A 91 -68.74 -44.24 80.95
N PRO A 92 -69.92 -44.88 80.83
CA PRO A 92 -70.93 -44.44 79.88
C PRO A 92 -71.41 -43.02 80.24
N PRO A 93 -71.56 -42.10 79.26
CA PRO A 93 -72.21 -40.83 79.48
C PRO A 93 -73.73 -41.02 79.59
N ASP A 94 -74.29 -40.84 80.79
CA ASP A 94 -75.72 -40.99 81.06
C ASP A 94 -76.53 -39.81 80.49
N GLY A 95 -76.82 -39.86 79.19
CA GLY A 95 -77.69 -38.93 78.48
C GLY A 95 -77.02 -37.69 77.88
N GLN A 96 -75.69 -37.58 77.93
CA GLN A 96 -74.92 -36.54 77.25
C GLN A 96 -74.54 -36.99 75.83
N GLU A 97 -74.52 -36.06 74.86
CA GLU A 97 -74.08 -36.36 73.49
C GLU A 97 -72.56 -36.54 73.41
N VAL A 98 -72.11 -37.69 72.89
CA VAL A 98 -70.69 -37.93 72.59
C VAL A 98 -70.32 -37.17 71.31
N PRO A 99 -69.18 -36.45 71.26
CA PRO A 99 -68.74 -35.75 70.05
C PRO A 99 -68.73 -36.68 68.82
N GLY A 100 -69.47 -36.32 67.77
CA GLY A 100 -69.75 -37.21 66.63
C GLY A 100 -68.51 -37.79 65.94
N ALA A 101 -67.39 -37.06 65.94
CA ALA A 101 -66.10 -37.52 65.43
C ALA A 101 -65.48 -38.72 66.21
N LEU A 102 -65.96 -38.99 67.43
CA LEU A 102 -65.64 -40.21 68.19
C LEU A 102 -66.65 -41.34 67.91
N ALA A 103 -67.90 -41.02 67.59
CA ALA A 103 -68.95 -42.01 67.38
C ALA A 103 -68.75 -42.86 66.11
N GLU A 104 -68.01 -42.35 65.11
CA GLU A 104 -67.62 -43.09 63.90
C GLU A 104 -66.36 -43.97 64.07
N LEU A 105 -65.76 -44.02 65.27
CA LEU A 105 -64.53 -44.76 65.56
C LEU A 105 -64.81 -46.03 66.37
N ASN A 106 -63.93 -47.02 66.26
CA ASN A 106 -63.99 -48.22 67.11
C ASN A 106 -63.59 -47.87 68.55
N TRP A 107 -64.49 -48.12 69.51
CA TRP A 107 -64.24 -47.85 70.93
C TRP A 107 -63.62 -49.05 71.62
N ILE A 108 -62.71 -48.78 72.56
CA ILE A 108 -62.11 -49.80 73.44
C ILE A 108 -62.68 -49.59 74.85
N PHE A 109 -63.28 -50.64 75.41
CA PHE A 109 -64.06 -50.55 76.64
C PHE A 109 -63.19 -50.86 77.87
N PHE A 110 -63.19 -49.96 78.86
CA PHE A 110 -62.43 -50.07 80.12
C PHE A 110 -63.39 -49.94 81.33
N ARG A 111 -64.50 -50.69 81.29
CA ARG A 111 -65.48 -50.71 82.39
C ARG A 111 -64.92 -51.49 83.59
N ASP A 112 -65.44 -51.25 84.79
CA ASP A 112 -64.93 -51.90 86.00
C ASP A 112 -65.22 -53.42 86.08
N GLU A 113 -66.17 -53.91 85.29
CA GLU A 113 -66.52 -55.34 85.20
C GLU A 113 -65.63 -56.13 84.22
N ASP A 114 -65.09 -55.47 83.18
CA ASP A 114 -64.42 -56.11 82.03
C ASP A 114 -62.94 -56.49 82.29
N GLY A 115 -62.41 -56.15 83.48
CA GLY A 115 -60.98 -56.30 83.79
C GLY A 115 -60.10 -55.25 83.09
N PHE A 116 -58.78 -55.37 83.25
CA PHE A 116 -57.84 -54.34 82.76
C PHE A 116 -56.84 -54.85 81.71
N ASP A 117 -56.50 -56.14 81.73
CA ASP A 117 -55.41 -56.67 80.90
C ASP A 117 -55.83 -57.02 79.45
N GLU A 118 -57.10 -57.33 79.19
CA GLU A 118 -57.57 -57.54 77.80
C GLU A 118 -57.75 -56.21 77.02
N PRO A 119 -58.43 -55.17 77.55
CA PRO A 119 -58.58 -53.90 76.84
C PRO A 119 -57.26 -53.16 76.55
N ILE A 120 -56.25 -53.30 77.43
CA ILE A 120 -54.92 -52.70 77.19
C ILE A 120 -54.13 -53.41 76.09
N HIS A 121 -54.41 -54.68 75.80
CA HIS A 121 -53.83 -55.36 74.63
C HIS A 121 -54.48 -54.85 73.33
N ALA A 122 -55.81 -54.74 73.28
CA ALA A 122 -56.52 -54.15 72.15
C ALA A 122 -56.07 -52.70 71.85
N LEU A 123 -55.78 -51.89 72.88
CA LEU A 123 -55.25 -50.54 72.71
C LEU A 123 -53.85 -50.54 72.07
N VAL A 124 -52.95 -51.44 72.46
CA VAL A 124 -51.61 -51.50 71.87
C VAL A 124 -51.68 -51.95 70.40
N GLU A 125 -52.50 -52.93 70.06
CA GLU A 125 -52.73 -53.36 68.68
C GLU A 125 -53.33 -52.23 67.80
N ALA A 126 -54.31 -51.50 68.35
CA ALA A 126 -54.91 -50.33 67.71
C ALA A 126 -53.91 -49.17 67.50
N LEU A 127 -52.88 -49.04 68.36
CA LEU A 127 -51.80 -48.06 68.20
C LEU A 127 -50.75 -48.51 67.17
N GLU A 128 -50.45 -49.80 67.07
CA GLU A 128 -49.37 -50.36 66.23
C GLU A 128 -49.76 -50.64 64.76
N THR A 129 -51.05 -50.81 64.47
CA THR A 129 -51.56 -50.97 63.10
C THR A 129 -51.10 -49.79 62.20
N ASP A 130 -50.43 -50.02 61.07
CA ASP A 130 -49.90 -48.98 60.16
C ASP A 130 -48.91 -47.96 60.79
N LEU A 131 -48.23 -48.31 61.88
CA LEU A 131 -47.38 -47.39 62.67
C LEU A 131 -46.36 -46.58 61.84
N ASP A 132 -45.75 -47.17 60.82
CA ASP A 132 -44.78 -46.46 59.95
C ASP A 132 -45.43 -45.32 59.14
N ARG A 133 -46.69 -45.49 58.70
CA ARG A 133 -47.45 -44.43 58.02
C ARG A 133 -47.79 -43.30 58.99
N VAL A 134 -48.18 -43.64 60.22
CA VAL A 134 -48.46 -42.66 61.28
C VAL A 134 -47.19 -41.87 61.63
N ARG A 135 -46.06 -42.54 61.79
CA ARG A 135 -44.74 -41.93 62.07
C ARG A 135 -44.26 -41.03 60.94
N LEU A 136 -44.43 -41.45 59.69
CA LEU A 136 -44.07 -40.63 58.53
C LEU A 136 -44.98 -39.39 58.43
N HIS A 137 -46.28 -39.54 58.72
CA HIS A 137 -47.22 -38.42 58.82
C HIS A 137 -46.79 -37.41 59.92
N THR A 138 -46.52 -37.86 61.15
CA THR A 138 -46.03 -36.98 62.23
C THR A 138 -44.72 -36.29 61.86
N ARG A 139 -43.74 -37.04 61.32
CA ARG A 139 -42.43 -36.50 60.89
C ARG A 139 -42.58 -35.42 59.81
N LEU A 140 -43.47 -35.62 58.83
CA LEU A 140 -43.75 -34.65 57.78
C LEU A 140 -44.55 -33.45 58.29
N LEU A 141 -45.47 -33.64 59.24
CA LEU A 141 -46.20 -32.55 59.88
C LEU A 141 -45.24 -31.60 60.62
N VAL A 142 -44.34 -32.17 61.44
CA VAL A 142 -43.33 -31.40 62.19
C VAL A 142 -42.38 -30.65 61.26
N ARG A 143 -41.89 -31.29 60.18
CA ARG A 143 -41.02 -30.61 59.19
C ARG A 143 -41.76 -29.50 58.42
N ALA A 144 -43.00 -29.73 57.99
CA ALA A 144 -43.79 -28.72 57.29
C ALA A 144 -44.17 -27.54 58.20
N ARG A 145 -44.32 -27.80 59.51
CA ARG A 145 -44.55 -26.77 60.54
C ARG A 145 -43.30 -25.94 60.82
N ASP A 146 -42.12 -26.55 61.03
CA ASP A 146 -40.84 -25.81 61.16
C ASP A 146 -40.50 -24.99 59.91
N TRP A 147 -40.90 -25.46 58.71
CA TRP A 147 -40.83 -24.67 57.48
C TRP A 147 -41.79 -23.47 57.48
N GLN A 148 -43.05 -23.64 57.89
CA GLN A 148 -44.02 -22.54 57.98
C GLN A 148 -43.64 -21.49 59.05
N GLU A 149 -43.21 -21.94 60.22
CA GLU A 149 -42.81 -21.07 61.35
C GLU A 149 -41.51 -20.30 61.07
N ARG A 150 -40.71 -20.72 60.08
CA ARG A 150 -39.49 -20.04 59.59
C ARG A 150 -39.67 -19.33 58.25
N ASP A 151 -40.82 -18.69 58.05
CA ASP A 151 -41.15 -17.90 56.85
C ASP A 151 -40.85 -18.64 55.52
N ARG A 152 -41.15 -19.94 55.50
CA ARG A 152 -41.07 -20.82 54.32
C ARG A 152 -39.66 -20.97 53.70
N ASP A 153 -38.61 -20.84 54.53
CA ASP A 153 -37.20 -20.95 54.14
C ASP A 153 -36.88 -22.13 53.18
N PRO A 154 -36.40 -21.86 51.94
CA PRO A 154 -35.95 -22.87 50.97
C PRO A 154 -34.79 -23.78 51.44
N SER A 155 -34.10 -23.45 52.54
CA SER A 155 -33.13 -24.33 53.18
C SER A 155 -33.77 -25.60 53.75
N ARG A 156 -35.00 -25.48 54.29
CA ARG A 156 -35.77 -26.53 54.99
C ARG A 156 -36.56 -27.45 54.07
N LEU A 157 -36.65 -27.14 52.78
CA LEU A 157 -37.35 -27.96 51.78
C LEU A 157 -36.65 -29.30 51.52
N LEU A 158 -37.45 -30.35 51.29
CA LEU A 158 -36.99 -31.73 51.09
C LEU A 158 -36.15 -31.89 49.81
N ARG A 159 -35.17 -32.81 49.84
CA ARG A 159 -34.23 -33.05 48.73
C ARG A 159 -33.85 -34.53 48.65
N GLY A 160 -33.47 -34.99 47.46
CA GLY A 160 -32.87 -36.32 47.29
C GLY A 160 -33.82 -37.47 47.64
N ALA A 161 -33.49 -38.23 48.68
CA ALA A 161 -34.28 -39.38 49.14
C ALA A 161 -35.56 -38.94 49.88
N ASP A 162 -35.45 -38.04 50.87
CA ASP A 162 -36.57 -37.54 51.68
C ASP A 162 -37.72 -36.97 50.83
N LEU A 163 -37.40 -36.32 49.69
CA LEU A 163 -38.41 -35.80 48.78
C LEU A 163 -39.22 -36.94 48.12
N ARG A 164 -38.56 -38.02 47.70
CA ARG A 164 -39.23 -39.18 47.09
C ARG A 164 -40.04 -39.99 48.09
N GLU A 165 -39.54 -40.12 49.32
CA GLU A 165 -40.27 -40.74 50.45
C GLU A 165 -41.58 -39.98 50.73
N ALA A 166 -41.52 -38.65 50.77
CA ALA A 166 -42.69 -37.81 50.98
C ALA A 166 -43.65 -37.76 49.76
N GLU A 167 -43.12 -37.80 48.53
CA GLU A 167 -43.93 -37.96 47.31
C GLU A 167 -44.69 -39.31 47.30
N ALA A 168 -44.04 -40.40 47.73
CA ALA A 168 -44.68 -41.70 47.88
C ALA A 168 -45.78 -41.69 48.95
N PHE A 169 -45.52 -41.08 50.12
CA PHE A 169 -46.51 -40.95 51.21
C PHE A 169 -47.81 -40.26 50.74
N ILE A 170 -47.71 -39.09 50.08
CA ILE A 170 -48.87 -38.33 49.63
C ILE A 170 -49.59 -39.00 48.44
N SER A 171 -48.90 -39.85 47.65
CA SER A 171 -49.54 -40.59 46.55
C SER A 171 -50.56 -41.65 47.01
N GLN A 172 -50.47 -42.12 48.26
CA GLN A 172 -51.38 -43.08 48.87
C GLN A 172 -52.53 -42.34 49.59
N ALA A 173 -53.47 -41.80 48.82
CA ALA A 173 -54.48 -40.86 49.33
C ALA A 173 -55.53 -41.49 50.27
N GLU A 174 -55.93 -42.75 50.06
CA GLU A 174 -57.07 -43.38 50.75
C GLU A 174 -56.74 -43.96 52.14
N ALA A 175 -55.47 -44.06 52.51
CA ALA A 175 -55.04 -44.65 53.78
C ALA A 175 -54.95 -43.59 54.91
N ARG A 176 -55.51 -43.90 56.08
CA ARG A 176 -55.44 -43.01 57.26
C ARG A 176 -54.08 -43.15 57.98
N PRO A 177 -53.55 -42.09 58.63
CA PRO A 177 -54.00 -40.70 58.58
C PRO A 177 -53.81 -40.08 57.18
N GLU A 178 -54.73 -39.19 56.80
CA GLU A 178 -54.63 -38.44 55.54
C GLU A 178 -53.60 -37.31 55.62
N PRO A 179 -52.83 -37.02 54.56
CA PRO A 179 -51.88 -35.92 54.57
C PRO A 179 -52.56 -34.56 54.76
N THR A 180 -52.12 -33.72 55.70
CA THR A 180 -52.70 -32.39 55.94
C THR A 180 -52.41 -31.41 54.81
N ALA A 181 -53.19 -30.33 54.69
CA ALA A 181 -52.98 -29.31 53.66
C ALA A 181 -51.55 -28.71 53.67
N LEU A 182 -50.99 -28.48 54.86
CA LEU A 182 -49.64 -27.95 55.04
C LEU A 182 -48.55 -28.91 54.55
N GLN A 183 -48.71 -30.23 54.74
CA GLN A 183 -47.77 -31.22 54.19
C GLN A 183 -47.78 -31.22 52.66
N ARG A 184 -48.98 -31.12 52.04
CA ARG A 184 -49.16 -31.05 50.58
C ARG A 184 -48.45 -29.82 50.01
N GLU A 185 -48.55 -28.67 50.67
CA GLU A 185 -47.91 -27.42 50.25
C GLU A 185 -46.37 -27.46 50.38
N TYR A 186 -45.85 -27.92 51.52
CA TYR A 186 -44.41 -28.09 51.77
C TYR A 186 -43.74 -29.02 50.73
N LEU A 187 -44.45 -30.06 50.29
CA LEU A 187 -43.98 -30.96 49.24
C LEU A 187 -43.92 -30.27 47.87
N ALA A 188 -44.96 -29.51 47.51
CA ALA A 188 -45.03 -28.79 46.24
C ALA A 188 -43.88 -27.77 46.10
N ALA A 189 -43.59 -27.00 47.16
CA ALA A 189 -42.46 -26.08 47.21
C ALA A 189 -41.11 -26.82 47.04
N SER A 190 -40.95 -27.98 47.70
CA SER A 190 -39.74 -28.81 47.61
C SER A 190 -39.47 -29.29 46.17
N ARG A 191 -40.53 -29.75 45.48
CA ARG A 191 -40.48 -30.19 44.07
C ARG A 191 -40.10 -29.05 43.11
N GLN A 192 -40.61 -27.84 43.33
CA GLN A 192 -40.30 -26.69 42.49
C GLN A 192 -38.81 -26.30 42.57
N LEU A 193 -38.21 -26.31 43.77
CA LEU A 193 -36.78 -25.97 43.95
C LEU A 193 -35.85 -26.95 43.23
N ALA A 194 -36.17 -28.25 43.23
CA ALA A 194 -35.36 -29.28 42.58
C ALA A 194 -35.21 -29.04 41.06
N THR A 195 -36.33 -28.81 40.37
CA THR A 195 -36.34 -28.60 38.91
C THR A 195 -35.56 -27.35 38.47
N ARG A 196 -35.59 -26.27 39.28
CA ARG A 196 -34.84 -25.03 39.00
C ARG A 196 -33.32 -25.26 39.01
N ARG A 197 -32.80 -26.10 39.92
CA ARG A 197 -31.36 -26.40 40.02
C ARG A 197 -30.85 -27.19 38.81
N GLN A 198 -31.61 -28.19 38.35
CA GLN A 198 -31.21 -29.04 37.22
C GLN A 198 -31.05 -28.26 35.91
N ARG A 199 -31.92 -27.28 35.66
CA ARG A 199 -31.85 -26.41 34.46
C ARG A 199 -30.60 -25.54 34.42
N LEU A 200 -30.16 -25.00 35.57
CA LEU A 200 -28.99 -24.12 35.64
C LEU A 200 -27.68 -24.85 35.34
N LEU A 201 -27.51 -26.10 35.81
CA LEU A 201 -26.29 -26.89 35.59
C LEU A 201 -26.08 -27.22 34.10
N LEU A 202 -27.14 -27.61 33.39
CA LEU A 202 -27.09 -27.94 31.96
C LEU A 202 -26.73 -26.73 31.07
N GLY A 203 -27.20 -25.53 31.45
CA GLY A 203 -26.85 -24.29 30.75
C GLY A 203 -25.37 -23.94 30.84
N GLY A 204 -24.76 -24.09 32.02
CA GLY A 204 -23.35 -23.75 32.24
C GLY A 204 -22.36 -24.58 31.41
N VAL A 205 -22.58 -25.90 31.34
CA VAL A 205 -21.73 -26.82 30.54
C VAL A 205 -21.79 -26.48 29.05
N SER A 206 -22.98 -26.15 28.55
CA SER A 206 -23.20 -25.82 27.14
C SER A 206 -22.44 -24.56 26.71
N LEU A 207 -22.42 -23.53 27.57
CA LEU A 207 -21.71 -22.27 27.31
C LEU A 207 -20.18 -22.46 27.30
N ALA A 208 -19.65 -23.25 28.23
CA ALA A 208 -18.22 -23.52 28.32
C ALA A 208 -17.67 -24.19 27.05
N LEU A 209 -18.41 -25.15 26.47
CA LEU A 209 -18.01 -25.84 25.24
C LEU A 209 -17.91 -24.88 24.04
N VAL A 210 -18.87 -23.96 23.89
CA VAL A 210 -18.87 -22.96 22.81
C VAL A 210 -17.67 -22.01 22.94
N ILE A 211 -17.35 -21.55 24.15
CA ILE A 211 -16.18 -20.70 24.42
C ILE A 211 -14.88 -21.44 24.08
N SER A 212 -14.75 -22.71 24.47
CA SER A 212 -13.57 -23.53 24.15
C SER A 212 -13.35 -23.71 22.64
N LEU A 213 -14.43 -23.95 21.88
CA LEU A 213 -14.35 -24.07 20.42
C LEU A 213 -14.00 -22.73 19.74
N ALA A 214 -14.53 -21.61 20.23
CA ALA A 214 -14.19 -20.27 19.73
C ALA A 214 -12.71 -19.92 19.96
N LEU A 215 -12.18 -20.23 21.15
CA LEU A 215 -10.75 -20.04 21.47
C LEU A 215 -9.84 -20.92 20.60
N ALA A 216 -10.22 -22.18 20.37
CA ALA A 216 -9.47 -23.08 19.48
C ALA A 216 -9.44 -22.59 18.02
N ALA A 217 -10.57 -22.05 17.53
CA ALA A 217 -10.64 -21.44 16.19
C ALA A 217 -9.78 -20.17 16.08
N LEU A 218 -9.79 -19.31 17.11
CA LEU A 218 -8.95 -18.11 17.15
C LEU A 218 -7.45 -18.47 17.13
N ALA A 219 -7.02 -19.41 17.98
CA ALA A 219 -5.64 -19.88 18.02
C ALA A 219 -5.18 -20.52 16.69
N TYR A 220 -6.07 -21.18 15.95
CA TYR A 220 -5.76 -21.69 14.62
C TYR A 220 -5.54 -20.57 13.58
N ILE A 221 -6.36 -19.50 13.63
CA ILE A 221 -6.20 -18.32 12.78
C ILE A 221 -4.90 -17.58 13.10
N GLU A 222 -4.60 -17.37 14.39
CA GLU A 222 -3.35 -16.72 14.84
C GLU A 222 -2.11 -17.55 14.48
N ARG A 223 -2.17 -18.88 14.53
CA ARG A 223 -1.08 -19.74 14.02
C ARG A 223 -0.86 -19.54 12.52
N GLY A 224 -1.93 -19.37 11.74
CA GLY A 224 -1.86 -19.08 10.31
C GLY A 224 -1.13 -17.76 10.01
N THR A 225 -1.49 -16.68 10.72
CA THR A 225 -0.83 -15.37 10.55
C THR A 225 0.60 -15.37 11.08
N ALA A 226 0.89 -16.07 12.18
CA ALA A 226 2.24 -16.22 12.71
C ALA A 226 3.20 -16.88 11.70
N ILE A 227 2.78 -17.98 11.05
CA ILE A 227 3.59 -18.67 10.03
C ILE A 227 3.84 -17.77 8.80
N ALA A 228 2.83 -17.01 8.37
CA ALA A 228 2.98 -16.04 7.26
C ALA A 228 3.96 -14.91 7.63
N ASN A 229 3.88 -14.40 8.86
CA ASN A 229 4.80 -13.38 9.38
C ASN A 229 6.24 -13.91 9.49
N GLN A 230 6.44 -15.15 9.97
CA GLN A 230 7.76 -15.79 10.07
C GLN A 230 8.43 -15.92 8.69
N LYS A 231 7.72 -16.43 7.67
CA LYS A 231 8.23 -16.49 6.29
C LYS A 231 8.59 -15.12 5.73
N THR A 232 7.73 -14.12 5.98
CA THR A 232 7.96 -12.73 5.56
C THR A 232 9.21 -12.14 6.22
N ALA A 233 9.44 -12.43 7.51
CA ALA A 233 10.64 -12.00 8.23
C ALA A 233 11.91 -12.69 7.70
N LYS A 234 11.89 -14.02 7.53
CA LYS A 234 13.05 -14.79 7.04
C LYS A 234 13.45 -14.42 5.61
N SER A 235 12.47 -14.17 4.74
CA SER A 235 12.70 -13.64 3.38
C SER A 235 13.42 -12.28 3.41
N ARG A 236 13.01 -11.37 4.31
CA ARG A 236 13.66 -10.06 4.50
C ARG A 236 15.07 -10.17 5.07
N GLU A 237 15.30 -11.08 6.01
CA GLU A 237 16.63 -11.36 6.58
C GLU A 237 17.61 -11.82 5.49
N LEU A 238 17.23 -12.84 4.71
CA LEU A 238 18.05 -13.37 3.62
C LEU A 238 18.32 -12.30 2.54
N ALA A 239 17.34 -11.45 2.24
CA ALA A 239 17.51 -10.33 1.32
C ALA A 239 18.50 -9.26 1.81
N ALA A 240 18.47 -8.94 3.11
CA ALA A 240 19.43 -8.02 3.72
C ALA A 240 20.85 -8.61 3.71
N LEU A 241 21.00 -9.89 4.07
CA LEU A 241 22.27 -10.61 4.02
C LEU A 241 22.84 -10.69 2.59
N ALA A 242 22.00 -10.98 1.59
CA ALA A 242 22.39 -10.96 0.18
C ALA A 242 22.88 -9.57 -0.26
N THR A 243 22.21 -8.51 0.18
CA THR A 243 22.59 -7.11 -0.15
C THR A 243 23.93 -6.73 0.51
N LEU A 244 24.17 -7.16 1.75
CA LEU A 244 25.46 -6.99 2.44
C LEU A 244 26.60 -7.80 1.78
N GLN A 245 26.28 -8.96 1.22
CA GLN A 245 27.26 -9.82 0.56
C GLN A 245 27.61 -9.35 -0.86
N LEU A 246 26.74 -8.59 -1.53
CA LEU A 246 26.92 -8.14 -2.93
C LEU A 246 28.29 -7.53 -3.27
N PRO A 247 28.90 -6.64 -2.45
CA PRO A 247 30.24 -6.09 -2.71
C PRO A 247 31.40 -7.01 -2.26
N LEU A 248 31.12 -8.11 -1.56
CA LEU A 248 32.11 -9.06 -1.04
C LEU A 248 32.20 -10.31 -1.91
N ASP A 249 31.06 -10.91 -2.21
CA ASP A 249 30.90 -12.08 -3.07
C ASP A 249 29.55 -12.01 -3.83
N PRO A 250 29.57 -11.70 -5.13
CA PRO A 250 28.37 -11.65 -5.95
C PRO A 250 27.64 -13.00 -6.12
N GLN A 251 28.33 -14.14 -5.97
CA GLN A 251 27.74 -15.46 -6.16
C GLN A 251 26.98 -15.93 -4.91
N ILE A 252 27.59 -15.74 -3.74
CA ILE A 252 26.88 -15.95 -2.45
C ILE A 252 25.72 -14.95 -2.33
N SER A 253 25.91 -13.70 -2.77
CA SER A 253 24.83 -12.71 -2.86
C SER A 253 23.68 -13.20 -3.73
N LEU A 254 23.97 -13.71 -4.93
CA LEU A 254 22.98 -14.29 -5.85
C LEU A 254 22.22 -15.46 -5.23
N ALA A 255 22.92 -16.36 -4.53
CA ALA A 255 22.34 -17.52 -3.88
C ALA A 255 21.43 -17.17 -2.69
N LEU A 256 21.89 -16.29 -1.79
CA LEU A 256 21.09 -15.78 -0.67
C LEU A 256 19.85 -15.02 -1.18
N ALA A 257 19.99 -14.27 -2.27
CA ALA A 257 18.88 -13.58 -2.91
C ALA A 257 17.84 -14.54 -3.48
N LEU A 258 18.26 -15.60 -4.18
CA LEU A 258 17.35 -16.60 -4.75
C LEU A 258 16.60 -17.35 -3.63
N ALA A 259 17.31 -17.72 -2.57
CA ALA A 259 16.72 -18.30 -1.37
C ALA A 259 15.69 -17.35 -0.70
N ALA A 260 15.96 -16.05 -0.63
CA ALA A 260 15.03 -15.07 -0.09
C ALA A 260 13.68 -15.05 -0.83
N ASN A 261 13.69 -15.19 -2.16
CA ASN A 261 12.49 -15.21 -3.00
C ASN A 261 11.72 -16.54 -2.85
N HIS A 262 12.43 -17.67 -2.68
CA HIS A 262 11.79 -18.97 -2.43
C HIS A 262 11.18 -19.10 -1.02
N VAL A 263 11.74 -18.41 -0.01
CA VAL A 263 11.21 -18.41 1.36
C VAL A 263 9.95 -17.53 1.49
N GLY A 264 9.86 -16.44 0.74
CA GLY A 264 8.68 -15.58 0.70
C GLY A 264 8.75 -14.54 -0.42
N ASP A 265 7.60 -14.27 -1.02
CA ASP A 265 7.44 -13.33 -2.14
C ASP A 265 7.42 -11.88 -1.59
N THR A 266 8.57 -11.42 -1.10
CA THR A 266 8.74 -10.08 -0.52
C THR A 266 9.44 -9.15 -1.49
N SER A 267 9.07 -7.87 -1.42
CA SER A 267 9.76 -6.86 -2.20
C SER A 267 11.26 -6.83 -1.84
N GLN A 268 11.63 -6.94 -0.56
CA GLN A 268 13.06 -7.03 -0.19
C GLN A 268 13.81 -8.17 -0.90
N ALA A 269 13.22 -9.36 -1.03
CA ALA A 269 13.84 -10.49 -1.74
C ALA A 269 14.05 -10.22 -3.23
N GLY A 270 13.06 -9.62 -3.90
CA GLY A 270 13.22 -9.17 -5.28
C GLY A 270 14.42 -8.23 -5.46
N ALA A 271 14.76 -7.43 -4.44
CA ALA A 271 15.86 -6.44 -4.48
C ALA A 271 17.21 -7.10 -4.57
N ALA A 272 17.45 -8.00 -3.62
CA ALA A 272 18.67 -8.76 -3.56
C ALA A 272 18.91 -9.48 -4.90
N LEU A 273 17.86 -10.06 -5.49
CA LEU A 273 18.00 -10.84 -6.72
C LEU A 273 18.22 -9.96 -7.94
N LEU A 274 17.44 -8.89 -8.08
CA LEU A 274 17.59 -7.90 -9.15
C LEU A 274 18.97 -7.19 -9.09
N ARG A 275 19.54 -7.05 -7.88
CA ARG A 275 20.90 -6.52 -7.69
C ARG A 275 22.01 -7.56 -7.92
N ALA A 276 21.81 -8.82 -7.57
CA ALA A 276 22.84 -9.86 -7.68
C ALA A 276 22.87 -10.59 -9.03
N ALA A 277 21.72 -10.73 -9.72
CA ALA A 277 21.59 -11.43 -11.01
C ALA A 277 22.07 -10.57 -12.21
N PHE A 278 23.20 -9.94 -12.03
CA PHE A 278 23.58 -8.72 -12.73
C PHE A 278 24.97 -8.84 -13.36
N ASP A 279 25.04 -8.71 -14.69
CA ASP A 279 26.31 -8.77 -15.43
C ASP A 279 26.56 -7.55 -16.33
N ASP A 280 27.79 -7.49 -16.83
CA ASP A 280 28.27 -6.72 -17.97
C ASP A 280 29.10 -7.64 -18.91
N GLN A 281 28.97 -7.62 -20.26
CA GLN A 281 29.66 -8.57 -21.20
C GLN A 281 30.11 -8.02 -22.62
N LEU A 282 31.38 -7.64 -22.87
CA LEU A 282 31.82 -6.67 -23.92
C LEU A 282 32.12 -7.12 -25.40
N ILE A 283 31.84 -6.26 -26.44
CA ILE A 283 32.27 -6.36 -27.91
C ILE A 283 32.50 -5.01 -28.71
N ALA A 284 31.57 -4.45 -29.55
CA ALA A 284 31.89 -3.59 -30.75
C ALA A 284 31.92 -2.02 -30.66
N THR A 285 32.69 -1.35 -31.54
CA THR A 285 33.02 0.09 -31.36
C THR A 285 33.09 0.87 -32.70
N LEU A 286 31.95 1.25 -33.30
CA LEU A 286 31.84 1.80 -34.68
C LEU A 286 32.25 3.31 -34.89
N GLN A 287 33.45 3.70 -34.47
CA GLN A 287 33.90 5.11 -34.33
C GLN A 287 34.09 5.90 -35.65
N GLY A 288 34.64 7.14 -35.57
CA GLY A 288 35.08 7.94 -36.73
C GLY A 288 35.28 9.44 -36.50
N HIS A 289 35.81 9.82 -35.35
CA HIS A 289 35.35 11.02 -34.63
C HIS A 289 36.48 11.83 -34.02
N ASP A 290 36.24 13.13 -33.81
CA ASP A 290 37.30 14.13 -33.85
C ASP A 290 37.18 15.23 -32.75
N GLY A 291 36.08 15.29 -32.02
CA GLY A 291 35.92 16.02 -30.77
C GLY A 291 34.52 15.80 -30.18
N PRO A 292 34.17 16.43 -29.04
CA PRO A 292 33.16 15.94 -28.10
C PRO A 292 31.75 15.43 -28.57
N VAL A 293 30.85 15.04 -27.66
CA VAL A 293 29.44 14.63 -27.91
C VAL A 293 28.54 15.24 -26.81
N TYR A 294 27.19 15.23 -26.87
CA TYR A 294 26.25 15.62 -25.79
C TYR A 294 24.73 15.22 -25.69
N ALA A 295 24.08 14.34 -26.50
CA ALA A 295 23.00 13.36 -26.06
C ALA A 295 22.32 12.49 -27.18
N ALA A 296 21.45 11.46 -26.95
CA ALA A 296 20.77 10.68 -28.06
C ALA A 296 19.34 10.10 -27.95
N ASN A 297 18.47 9.90 -28.98
CA ASN A 297 17.24 9.01 -29.00
C ASN A 297 16.46 8.76 -30.35
N TYR A 298 15.49 7.80 -30.41
CA TYR A 298 14.89 7.07 -31.59
C TYR A 298 13.51 7.41 -32.20
N SER A 299 12.90 6.48 -32.94
CA SER A 299 11.48 6.35 -33.31
C SER A 299 10.70 5.14 -32.70
N PRO A 300 9.38 4.88 -32.94
CA PRO A 300 8.70 3.24 -32.18
C PRO A 300 9.51 1.90 -32.36
N GLU A 301 9.56 1.20 -33.50
CA GLU A 301 9.98 -0.20 -33.75
C GLU A 301 11.48 -0.60 -33.48
N GLY A 302 12.23 0.28 -32.81
CA GLY A 302 13.49 0.07 -32.05
C GLY A 302 14.85 -0.19 -32.74
N ARG A 303 14.97 -0.26 -34.06
CA ARG A 303 16.12 -0.86 -34.77
C ARG A 303 17.20 0.02 -35.48
N ARG A 304 17.44 1.32 -35.19
CA ARG A 304 18.51 2.13 -35.85
C ARG A 304 18.98 3.41 -35.07
N VAL A 305 20.26 3.60 -34.65
CA VAL A 305 20.57 4.44 -33.43
C VAL A 305 21.71 5.54 -33.31
N VAL A 306 21.53 6.86 -33.65
CA VAL A 306 22.52 7.98 -33.61
C VAL A 306 22.28 9.27 -32.78
N SER A 307 23.33 10.06 -32.70
CA SER A 307 23.63 11.21 -31.87
C SER A 307 25.07 11.60 -32.21
N ALA A 308 25.80 12.27 -31.34
CA ALA A 308 25.53 13.68 -31.45
C ALA A 308 26.69 14.44 -32.08
N GLY A 309 27.93 14.04 -31.76
CA GLY A 309 29.26 14.61 -32.02
C GLY A 309 29.44 15.95 -32.72
N GLY A 310 30.38 16.84 -32.42
CA GLY A 310 31.21 17.36 -33.51
C GLY A 310 31.29 18.79 -34.01
N ASP A 311 30.78 18.91 -35.23
CA ASP A 311 31.37 19.58 -36.40
C ASP A 311 30.41 19.95 -37.54
N GLY A 312 29.35 20.69 -37.32
CA GLY A 312 28.32 20.35 -36.38
C GLY A 312 27.17 19.71 -37.10
N THR A 313 26.52 18.62 -36.75
CA THR A 313 26.53 17.51 -37.69
C THR A 313 25.86 16.29 -37.09
N VAL A 314 25.95 15.17 -37.80
CA VAL A 314 25.85 13.82 -37.26
C VAL A 314 27.07 12.94 -37.74
N ARG A 315 27.21 11.62 -37.57
CA ARG A 315 27.85 10.73 -38.60
C ARG A 315 27.10 9.38 -38.49
N VAL A 316 26.68 8.74 -39.61
CA VAL A 316 25.25 8.37 -39.86
C VAL A 316 24.98 7.11 -40.80
N TRP A 317 23.84 6.32 -40.80
CA TRP A 317 23.74 4.83 -41.09
C TRP A 317 22.61 4.19 -42.10
N ASP A 318 22.22 2.86 -42.12
CA ASP A 318 20.85 2.18 -42.43
C ASP A 318 20.65 0.63 -42.31
N LEU A 319 19.58 0.12 -41.61
CA LEU A 319 19.04 -1.26 -41.20
C LEU A 319 19.47 -1.97 -39.82
N ASP A 320 20.10 -3.17 -39.60
CA ASP A 320 21.01 -3.52 -38.41
C ASP A 320 22.20 -4.57 -38.55
N ARG A 321 23.51 -4.16 -38.75
CA ARG A 321 24.74 -5.04 -38.91
C ARG A 321 26.21 -4.45 -38.92
N ARG A 322 26.58 -3.22 -39.43
CA ARG A 322 27.77 -2.31 -39.13
C ARG A 322 28.78 -1.76 -40.24
N ALA A 323 28.71 -0.52 -40.82
CA ALA A 323 29.78 0.16 -41.63
C ALA A 323 29.70 1.70 -42.02
N ARG A 324 30.46 2.59 -41.31
CA ARG A 324 30.92 3.97 -41.69
C ARG A 324 29.85 5.04 -42.08
N ALA A 325 30.16 6.35 -41.99
CA ALA A 325 29.20 7.33 -41.42
C ALA A 325 28.80 8.60 -42.24
N GLN A 326 27.48 8.87 -42.46
CA GLN A 326 26.80 9.91 -43.31
C GLN A 326 27.13 11.38 -43.01
N VAL A 327 26.64 12.31 -43.83
CA VAL A 327 27.26 13.65 -43.85
C VAL A 327 26.31 14.83 -44.16
N LEU A 328 25.08 14.85 -43.66
CA LEU A 328 24.28 16.10 -43.65
C LEU A 328 24.94 17.48 -43.16
N THR A 329 25.56 18.30 -44.06
CA THR A 329 26.56 19.40 -43.77
C THR A 329 26.48 20.79 -44.42
N GLY A 330 26.98 21.80 -43.66
CA GLY A 330 28.05 22.75 -44.04
C GLY A 330 27.92 24.19 -43.48
N HIS A 331 28.34 24.54 -42.24
CA HIS A 331 28.25 25.94 -41.74
C HIS A 331 29.34 26.51 -40.77
N ARG A 332 29.12 26.70 -39.45
CA ARG A 332 29.66 27.86 -38.66
C ARG A 332 29.96 27.84 -37.12
N GLY A 333 29.44 26.99 -36.22
CA GLY A 333 29.73 27.11 -34.76
C GLY A 333 29.15 25.98 -33.87
N ARG A 334 29.01 26.09 -32.54
CA ARG A 334 28.58 24.95 -31.70
C ARG A 334 27.29 24.24 -32.25
N VAL A 335 27.07 22.93 -32.12
CA VAL A 335 25.76 22.21 -32.22
C VAL A 335 25.77 21.17 -31.23
N THR A 336 24.59 20.78 -30.83
CA THR A 336 24.44 20.43 -29.48
C THR A 336 23.06 19.82 -29.20
N ALA A 337 22.27 19.28 -30.15
CA ALA A 337 21.08 18.42 -29.94
C ALA A 337 20.11 18.21 -31.14
N ALA A 338 19.06 17.35 -30.98
CA ALA A 338 18.04 17.04 -32.00
C ALA A 338 16.94 16.02 -31.62
N ALA A 339 15.88 15.91 -32.47
CA ALA A 339 15.18 14.69 -32.99
C ALA A 339 13.88 14.91 -33.82
N PHE A 340 13.18 13.85 -34.30
CA PHE A 340 12.15 13.93 -35.36
C PHE A 340 10.72 14.44 -35.05
N SER A 341 9.72 13.72 -35.56
CA SER A 341 8.27 13.82 -35.55
C SER A 341 7.77 12.64 -36.42
N PRO A 342 6.49 12.52 -36.83
CA PRO A 342 5.75 11.30 -37.10
C PRO A 342 6.31 9.89 -36.98
N ASP A 343 5.67 8.93 -37.65
CA ASP A 343 6.09 7.53 -37.89
C ASP A 343 7.54 7.35 -38.40
N GLY A 344 8.31 8.42 -38.53
CA GLY A 344 9.68 8.40 -38.03
C GLY A 344 10.76 8.45 -39.07
N ARG A 345 10.70 9.38 -40.04
CA ARG A 345 11.69 9.44 -41.14
C ARG A 345 12.72 10.55 -41.07
N ARG A 346 12.38 11.70 -40.49
CA ARG A 346 12.84 12.97 -41.04
C ARG A 346 14.10 13.70 -40.43
N VAL A 347 15.04 13.05 -39.74
CA VAL A 347 16.46 13.44 -39.38
C VAL A 347 16.95 14.90 -39.13
N LEU A 348 17.66 15.19 -38.01
CA LEU A 348 17.94 16.54 -37.48
C LEU A 348 19.22 16.78 -36.61
N SER A 349 19.74 18.03 -36.59
CA SER A 349 20.41 18.77 -35.48
C SER A 349 20.23 20.30 -35.62
N ALA A 350 20.48 21.14 -34.60
CA ALA A 350 19.50 22.20 -34.19
C ALA A 350 19.90 23.62 -33.62
N GLY A 351 19.79 24.81 -34.24
CA GLY A 351 20.78 25.89 -34.58
C GLY A 351 21.06 27.27 -33.95
N GLN A 352 22.24 27.92 -34.04
CA GLN A 352 22.42 29.42 -34.00
C GLN A 352 22.28 30.09 -35.41
N ASP A 353 21.19 30.18 -36.19
CA ASP A 353 20.84 31.60 -36.59
C ASP A 353 20.05 32.24 -35.43
N GLY A 354 20.10 31.53 -34.30
CA GLY A 354 19.04 30.67 -33.80
C GLY A 354 18.27 30.06 -34.93
N THR A 355 18.12 28.76 -35.04
CA THR A 355 17.05 28.20 -35.83
C THR A 355 16.73 26.89 -35.12
N VAL A 356 15.50 26.65 -34.61
CA VAL A 356 14.80 25.43 -35.07
C VAL A 356 14.74 25.48 -36.57
N ARG A 357 14.58 24.36 -37.19
CA ARG A 357 14.92 24.21 -38.57
C ARG A 357 14.44 22.86 -38.90
N VAL A 358 13.66 22.85 -39.93
CA VAL A 358 13.23 21.63 -40.51
C VAL A 358 13.83 21.82 -42.12
N TRP A 359 14.39 21.11 -43.23
CA TRP A 359 15.00 19.81 -43.94
C TRP A 359 14.28 18.94 -45.07
N ASP A 360 15.03 18.10 -45.86
CA ASP A 360 14.69 16.70 -46.28
C ASP A 360 15.93 15.75 -46.54
N LEU A 361 15.80 14.41 -46.69
CA LEU A 361 16.80 13.37 -47.04
C LEU A 361 16.25 12.32 -48.00
N GLU A 362 14.96 11.96 -47.93
CA GLU A 362 14.28 11.49 -49.15
C GLU A 362 14.68 12.45 -50.31
N HIS A 363 14.92 13.74 -49.98
CA HIS A 363 15.70 14.75 -50.71
C HIS A 363 16.66 15.62 -49.81
N PRO A 364 18.00 15.44 -49.77
CA PRO A 364 19.01 16.14 -48.91
C PRO A 364 19.11 17.71 -48.90
N GLY A 365 18.09 18.48 -49.30
CA GLY A 365 18.23 19.88 -49.68
C GLY A 365 17.95 20.98 -48.62
N ALA A 366 16.68 21.22 -48.31
CA ALA A 366 16.19 22.59 -48.01
C ALA A 366 15.33 22.73 -46.74
N SER A 367 14.89 23.96 -46.41
CA SER A 367 14.64 24.33 -45.01
C SER A 367 14.06 25.74 -44.68
N ARG A 368 13.46 26.48 -45.64
CA ARG A 368 12.69 27.75 -45.47
C ARG A 368 13.48 29.04 -45.09
N VAL A 369 12.84 30.24 -45.06
CA VAL A 369 13.43 31.57 -44.69
C VAL A 369 12.49 32.58 -43.94
N LEU A 370 12.95 33.25 -42.85
CA LEU A 370 12.44 34.46 -42.11
C LEU A 370 13.29 34.69 -40.81
N THR A 371 13.06 35.76 -40.02
CA THR A 371 13.81 36.16 -38.78
C THR A 371 12.92 36.80 -37.68
N GLY A 372 13.36 36.81 -36.40
CA GLY A 372 12.66 37.45 -35.27
C GLY A 372 13.25 37.18 -33.87
N HIS A 373 13.72 35.96 -33.60
CA HIS A 373 14.37 35.49 -32.38
C HIS A 373 15.67 36.36 -32.39
N ARG A 374 16.18 36.95 -31.30
CA ARG A 374 17.21 38.03 -31.36
C ARG A 374 18.52 37.58 -30.73
N GLY A 375 18.82 36.32 -30.93
CA GLY A 375 19.57 35.46 -30.04
C GLY A 375 18.68 34.32 -29.56
N GLY A 376 19.35 33.20 -29.34
CA GLY A 376 19.04 31.82 -29.59
C GLY A 376 17.72 31.14 -29.54
N VAL A 377 17.83 29.87 -29.16
CA VAL A 377 16.85 28.81 -29.11
C VAL A 377 17.42 27.74 -28.23
N GLU A 378 16.92 27.74 -27.02
CA GLU A 378 16.95 26.66 -26.07
C GLU A 378 16.75 25.21 -26.63
N GLY A 379 15.93 24.39 -25.99
CA GLY A 379 15.62 23.05 -26.53
C GLY A 379 14.62 23.11 -27.68
N ALA A 380 13.99 21.99 -28.04
CA ALA A 380 12.74 21.97 -28.83
C ALA A 380 12.02 20.63 -28.67
N ALA A 381 10.89 20.56 -28.01
CA ALA A 381 10.20 19.27 -27.93
C ALA A 381 9.61 18.85 -29.27
N TYR A 382 9.14 17.62 -29.41
CA TYR A 382 8.20 17.25 -30.46
C TYR A 382 6.87 16.98 -29.80
N SER A 383 5.72 17.23 -30.41
CA SER A 383 4.47 16.99 -29.71
C SER A 383 3.23 17.05 -30.58
N PRO A 384 2.05 16.74 -30.02
CA PRO A 384 1.02 16.23 -30.84
C PRO A 384 1.36 15.00 -31.70
N ASP A 385 0.38 14.57 -32.48
CA ASP A 385 0.61 13.77 -33.69
C ASP A 385 1.04 14.76 -34.78
N GLY A 386 1.53 14.27 -35.90
CA GLY A 386 1.71 15.06 -37.10
C GLY A 386 2.63 16.28 -36.94
N GLY A 387 1.96 17.42 -36.78
CA GLY A 387 2.40 18.72 -37.25
C GLY A 387 1.91 19.84 -36.35
N ARG A 388 2.55 20.02 -35.18
CA ARG A 388 2.60 21.20 -34.28
C ARG A 388 4.02 21.24 -33.63
N VAL A 389 4.67 22.41 -33.39
CA VAL A 389 6.16 22.73 -33.20
C VAL A 389 6.43 23.92 -32.30
N VAL A 390 7.67 24.05 -31.81
CA VAL A 390 8.34 25.27 -31.32
C VAL A 390 9.74 24.94 -30.79
N SER A 391 10.18 25.60 -29.72
CA SER A 391 11.42 26.40 -29.72
C SER A 391 11.55 27.27 -28.47
N ALA A 392 12.55 28.15 -28.48
CA ALA A 392 13.19 28.66 -27.32
C ALA A 392 14.03 29.90 -27.62
N GLY A 393 14.85 30.38 -26.66
CA GLY A 393 16.05 31.17 -26.92
C GLY A 393 16.15 32.57 -26.39
N ASP A 394 17.35 33.09 -26.13
CA ASP A 394 17.59 33.73 -24.83
C ASP A 394 17.02 35.09 -24.47
N ASP A 395 15.71 35.16 -24.48
CA ASP A 395 14.85 36.31 -24.30
C ASP A 395 13.75 36.05 -23.28
N GLY A 396 13.94 34.95 -22.57
CA GLY A 396 12.95 34.22 -21.85
C GLY A 396 12.33 33.05 -22.57
N THR A 397 12.28 33.04 -23.89
CA THR A 397 11.05 32.62 -24.56
C THR A 397 11.28 31.73 -25.82
N VAL A 398 10.24 31.54 -26.67
CA VAL A 398 9.89 30.35 -27.47
C VAL A 398 9.05 30.77 -28.75
N ARG A 399 9.41 31.81 -29.52
CA ARG A 399 8.45 32.67 -30.34
C ARG A 399 8.38 32.26 -31.80
N VAL A 400 7.26 32.03 -32.48
CA VAL A 400 5.81 31.84 -32.18
C VAL A 400 5.24 31.95 -33.60
N TRP A 401 5.29 30.86 -34.41
CA TRP A 401 4.73 30.70 -35.79
C TRP A 401 4.47 29.21 -36.14
N ASN A 402 3.27 28.85 -36.63
CA ASN A 402 2.79 27.50 -37.01
C ASN A 402 3.21 26.98 -38.44
N LEU A 403 2.81 25.75 -38.86
CA LEU A 403 3.10 25.11 -40.19
C LEU A 403 2.05 25.51 -41.20
N GLU A 404 0.77 25.20 -40.94
CA GLU A 404 -0.19 24.85 -41.99
C GLU A 404 -0.92 26.13 -42.45
N HIS A 405 -1.51 26.91 -41.54
CA HIS A 405 -2.27 28.15 -41.79
C HIS A 405 -1.60 29.49 -41.39
N PRO A 406 -2.45 30.58 -41.42
CA PRO A 406 -2.68 31.92 -40.76
C PRO A 406 -2.79 32.35 -39.23
N ALA A 407 -3.61 31.75 -38.32
CA ALA A 407 -4.21 32.42 -37.09
C ALA A 407 -4.01 31.96 -35.56
N ALA A 408 -3.12 31.03 -35.16
CA ALA A 408 -2.67 30.56 -33.80
C ALA A 408 -1.15 30.84 -33.28
N ASN A 409 -0.62 32.09 -33.11
CA ASN A 409 0.54 32.81 -32.42
C ASN A 409 0.44 33.80 -31.11
N ARG A 410 -0.45 33.66 -30.09
CA ARG A 410 -0.64 34.22 -28.70
C ARG A 410 0.67 34.51 -27.91
N VAL A 411 0.54 35.29 -26.80
CA VAL A 411 1.61 35.69 -25.86
C VAL A 411 1.19 35.74 -24.35
N LEU A 412 1.76 34.91 -23.44
CA LEU A 412 1.48 34.75 -21.97
C LEU A 412 2.68 35.12 -21.05
N THR A 413 2.56 35.13 -19.70
CA THR A 413 3.51 35.83 -18.79
C THR A 413 3.69 35.37 -17.30
N GLY A 414 4.74 35.86 -16.58
CA GLY A 414 5.18 35.55 -15.19
C GLY A 414 6.71 35.49 -14.74
N ALA A 415 7.75 35.98 -15.46
CA ALA A 415 9.22 35.70 -15.33
C ALA A 415 10.20 36.89 -15.11
N ARG A 416 11.53 36.64 -14.93
CA ARG A 416 12.56 37.62 -14.46
C ARG A 416 14.07 37.34 -14.78
N GLY A 417 14.50 37.21 -16.04
CA GLY A 417 15.88 36.82 -16.41
C GLY A 417 15.98 35.31 -16.67
N ARG A 418 16.92 34.86 -17.52
CA ARG A 418 17.43 33.48 -17.81
C ARG A 418 16.32 32.36 -18.23
N VAL A 419 16.42 31.37 -19.18
CA VAL A 419 15.56 30.14 -19.52
C VAL A 419 16.14 29.18 -20.65
N LEU A 420 16.22 27.82 -20.65
CA LEU A 420 16.75 26.93 -21.72
C LEU A 420 16.06 25.53 -22.24
N ALA A 421 15.01 24.79 -21.76
CA ALA A 421 13.91 24.08 -22.57
C ALA A 421 12.56 23.64 -21.89
N ALA A 422 11.58 23.16 -22.70
CA ALA A 422 10.18 22.83 -22.29
C ALA A 422 9.32 21.83 -23.12
N ALA A 423 8.22 21.26 -22.52
CA ALA A 423 7.09 20.55 -23.18
C ALA A 423 5.98 19.87 -22.29
N PHE A 424 4.79 19.47 -22.84
CA PHE A 424 3.53 19.02 -22.16
C PHE A 424 3.01 17.57 -22.49
N SER A 425 1.71 17.21 -22.58
CA SER A 425 1.13 15.81 -22.35
C SER A 425 0.37 15.08 -23.55
N PRO A 426 0.12 13.71 -23.75
CA PRO A 426 -0.80 13.28 -25.40
C PRO A 426 -1.76 14.30 -26.01
N ASP A 427 -2.93 14.57 -25.42
CA ASP A 427 -3.96 15.47 -25.97
C ASP A 427 -3.56 16.95 -26.15
N GLY A 428 -2.30 17.31 -25.96
CA GLY A 428 -1.72 18.60 -26.31
C GLY A 428 -2.18 19.89 -25.61
N HIS A 429 -3.00 19.98 -24.54
CA HIS A 429 -3.56 21.26 -24.07
C HIS A 429 -2.76 22.24 -23.15
N ARG A 430 -1.92 21.84 -22.17
CA ARG A 430 -1.70 22.63 -20.92
C ARG A 430 -0.30 23.16 -20.46
N VAL A 431 0.74 23.23 -21.31
CA VAL A 431 1.85 24.27 -21.41
C VAL A 431 2.74 24.80 -20.21
N VAL A 432 4.06 25.02 -20.44
CA VAL A 432 5.21 24.62 -19.54
C VAL A 432 6.63 25.01 -20.05
N GLY A 433 7.72 25.13 -19.25
CA GLY A 433 9.18 25.16 -19.63
C GLY A 433 10.21 25.55 -18.55
N ALA A 434 11.42 24.99 -18.34
CA ALA A 434 12.05 24.73 -16.99
C ALA A 434 13.56 24.98 -16.57
N GLY A 435 13.90 25.72 -15.45
CA GLY A 435 14.58 27.10 -15.29
C GLY A 435 15.88 27.60 -14.58
N ASP A 436 15.88 28.71 -13.88
CA ASP A 436 16.91 29.19 -12.93
C ASP A 436 16.18 30.29 -12.12
N ASP A 437 15.04 29.93 -11.53
CA ASP A 437 14.04 30.90 -11.10
C ASP A 437 13.21 30.67 -9.83
N ALA A 438 13.33 29.57 -9.08
CA ALA A 438 12.45 29.32 -7.94
C ALA A 438 10.92 29.30 -8.18
N VAL A 439 10.44 28.77 -9.29
CA VAL A 439 9.00 28.57 -9.57
C VAL A 439 8.86 27.34 -10.52
N VAL A 440 7.66 26.84 -10.85
CA VAL A 440 7.39 25.85 -11.93
C VAL A 440 6.41 26.42 -12.93
N ARG A 441 6.23 25.84 -14.12
CA ARG A 441 4.98 26.12 -14.86
C ARG A 441 4.09 24.97 -15.34
N VAL A 442 2.79 25.27 -15.07
CA VAL A 442 1.41 24.71 -15.24
C VAL A 442 0.40 25.82 -14.86
N TRP A 443 -0.95 25.65 -14.88
CA TRP A 443 -1.86 26.81 -14.73
C TRP A 443 -3.40 26.67 -14.35
N ASP A 444 -4.07 25.53 -14.10
CA ASP A 444 -5.48 25.46 -13.54
C ASP A 444 -6.57 24.45 -14.13
N LEU A 445 -7.26 24.77 -15.26
CA LEU A 445 -8.19 23.98 -16.13
C LEU A 445 -8.36 24.39 -17.66
N ALA A 446 -8.93 25.54 -18.10
CA ALA A 446 -8.98 26.07 -19.51
C ALA A 446 -8.56 27.57 -19.89
N ARG A 447 -9.01 28.64 -19.18
CA ARG A 447 -8.82 30.15 -19.37
C ARG A 447 -8.20 30.78 -20.68
N PRO A 448 -6.87 30.74 -21.01
CA PRO A 448 -5.80 31.77 -20.75
C PRO A 448 -5.95 32.83 -19.55
N GLY A 449 -5.13 32.91 -18.42
CA GLY A 449 -5.53 33.44 -17.02
C GLY A 449 -4.62 33.77 -15.68
N SER A 450 -4.21 32.87 -14.67
CA SER A 450 -3.52 32.72 -13.26
C SER A 450 -1.93 32.37 -12.94
N ALA A 451 -1.31 32.46 -11.70
CA ALA A 451 0.13 32.67 -11.13
C ALA A 451 0.67 33.13 -9.59
N PRO A 452 0.06 33.59 -8.39
CA PRO A 452 -0.42 33.05 -6.98
C PRO A 452 0.53 32.67 -5.75
N ARG A 453 0.51 31.63 -4.80
CA ARG A 453 -0.12 30.37 -4.13
C ARG A 453 -0.21 28.87 -4.67
N LEU A 454 0.72 27.86 -4.43
CA LEU A 454 0.76 26.37 -4.83
C LEU A 454 1.72 25.35 -4.06
N LEU A 455 2.80 24.73 -4.67
CA LEU A 455 3.87 23.72 -4.19
C LEU A 455 5.32 23.97 -4.78
N ALA A 456 6.49 23.29 -4.51
CA ALA A 456 7.86 23.69 -5.00
C ALA A 456 9.14 22.96 -4.47
N GLY A 457 10.29 22.85 -5.17
CA GLY A 457 11.54 22.19 -4.74
C GLY A 457 12.82 22.91 -5.13
N HIS A 458 13.95 22.18 -5.20
CA HIS A 458 15.23 22.64 -5.74
C HIS A 458 15.84 23.92 -5.21
N GLN A 459 17.03 24.24 -5.71
CA GLN A 459 17.93 25.11 -4.99
C GLN A 459 18.57 26.17 -6.00
N GLY A 460 18.81 25.94 -7.33
CA GLY A 460 19.74 26.73 -8.25
C GLY A 460 19.75 26.50 -9.84
N SER A 461 20.86 26.63 -10.59
CA SER A 461 20.79 26.80 -12.09
C SER A 461 20.20 25.66 -13.01
N VAL A 462 18.92 25.73 -13.40
CA VAL A 462 18.09 24.65 -14.02
C VAL A 462 18.14 24.53 -15.50
N GLN A 463 19.06 23.72 -15.90
CA GLN A 463 19.15 23.27 -17.23
C GLN A 463 17.98 22.19 -17.62
N GLY A 464 16.71 22.29 -17.12
CA GLY A 464 15.46 21.62 -17.63
C GLY A 464 14.27 21.08 -16.74
N ALA A 465 13.19 20.55 -17.37
CA ALA A 465 12.05 19.76 -16.81
C ALA A 465 11.20 19.00 -17.91
N ALA A 466 9.95 18.50 -17.66
CA ALA A 466 8.80 18.21 -18.61
C ALA A 466 8.07 16.84 -18.57
N PHE A 467 7.71 16.16 -19.72
CA PHE A 467 6.76 15.01 -19.97
C PHE A 467 6.95 13.63 -20.77
N SER A 468 6.22 12.59 -20.30
CA SER A 468 5.78 11.18 -20.70
C SER A 468 5.50 10.54 -22.09
N PRO A 469 4.89 9.31 -22.09
CA PRO A 469 3.43 8.98 -22.41
C PRO A 469 2.13 8.73 -21.51
N ASP A 470 1.62 9.57 -20.59
CA ASP A 470 0.19 9.52 -20.08
C ASP A 470 -0.31 10.88 -19.65
N GLY A 471 0.47 11.58 -18.82
CA GLY A 471 0.16 12.96 -18.52
C GLY A 471 -0.09 13.41 -17.10
N ARG A 472 -0.04 12.56 -16.05
CA ARG A 472 0.10 13.08 -14.66
C ARG A 472 1.53 13.02 -14.06
N ARG A 473 2.47 12.23 -14.62
CA ARG A 473 3.66 11.78 -13.88
C ARG A 473 5.04 12.55 -13.95
N VAL A 474 5.17 13.89 -14.13
CA VAL A 474 6.41 14.80 -14.31
C VAL A 474 7.90 14.34 -14.12
N VAL A 475 8.89 15.15 -14.55
CA VAL A 475 10.19 15.21 -13.80
C VAL A 475 10.86 16.61 -13.77
N SER A 476 12.14 16.74 -13.33
CA SER A 476 13.19 17.78 -13.61
C SER A 476 14.64 17.32 -13.21
N ALA A 477 15.55 18.20 -12.77
CA ALA A 477 16.89 17.82 -12.21
C ALA A 477 17.22 18.66 -10.94
N GLY A 478 18.44 18.98 -10.44
CA GLY A 478 18.77 19.85 -9.25
C GLY A 478 20.17 19.91 -8.55
N ASP A 479 20.61 20.85 -7.66
CA ASP A 479 21.96 20.85 -6.97
C ASP A 479 21.90 20.73 -5.42
N ASP A 480 21.03 19.85 -4.98
CA ASP A 480 20.75 19.44 -3.58
C ASP A 480 20.74 17.91 -3.43
N GLY A 481 20.49 17.25 -4.56
CA GLY A 481 20.63 15.81 -4.80
C GLY A 481 19.48 15.32 -5.67
N THR A 482 18.49 16.18 -5.93
CA THR A 482 17.29 15.87 -5.21
C THR A 482 16.26 14.98 -5.85
N VAL A 483 16.38 14.50 -7.08
CA VAL A 483 15.40 13.53 -7.66
C VAL A 483 13.97 13.86 -7.18
N ARG A 484 13.56 15.14 -7.23
CA ARG A 484 12.33 15.58 -6.54
C ARG A 484 11.06 15.05 -7.22
N VAL A 485 10.75 13.80 -7.01
CA VAL A 485 9.56 13.04 -7.48
C VAL A 485 8.29 13.89 -7.39
N TRP A 486 7.48 14.38 -8.37
CA TRP A 486 6.30 15.34 -8.23
C TRP A 486 4.79 14.92 -8.43
N ASP A 487 3.87 15.88 -8.58
CA ASP A 487 2.50 15.73 -9.14
C ASP A 487 1.55 16.77 -8.51
N LEU A 488 0.29 16.77 -8.95
CA LEU A 488 -0.58 17.94 -9.05
C LEU A 488 -1.58 17.97 -7.92
N ALA A 489 -2.33 16.89 -7.80
CA ALA A 489 -3.55 16.95 -7.03
C ALA A 489 -3.30 17.06 -5.51
N HIS A 490 -2.29 16.38 -4.93
CA HIS A 490 -2.06 16.24 -3.45
C HIS A 490 -0.47 16.01 -2.97
N PRO A 491 0.96 16.91 -1.30
CA PRO A 491 2.16 18.01 -1.19
C PRO A 491 3.73 17.71 -1.22
N ALA A 492 4.49 17.46 -0.12
CA ALA A 492 5.99 17.68 -0.07
C ALA A 492 6.77 17.07 1.16
N SER A 493 8.14 16.95 1.27
CA SER A 493 9.16 16.45 0.28
C SER A 493 10.40 15.64 0.86
N ARG A 494 10.79 14.48 0.24
CA ARG A 494 11.79 13.30 0.49
C ARG A 494 13.21 13.50 1.11
N VAL A 495 14.00 12.39 1.29
CA VAL A 495 15.51 12.33 1.31
C VAL A 495 16.11 11.19 0.40
N LEU A 496 17.31 11.29 -0.23
CA LEU A 496 18.17 10.31 -1.03
C LEU A 496 19.34 11.09 -1.71
N THR A 497 20.23 10.53 -2.59
CA THR A 497 21.08 11.19 -3.65
C THR A 497 22.03 10.16 -4.45
N GLY A 498 23.00 10.50 -5.37
CA GLY A 498 23.99 9.67 -6.21
C GLY A 498 25.58 9.92 -6.58
N HIS A 499 26.22 11.04 -7.09
CA HIS A 499 27.69 11.27 -7.53
C HIS A 499 28.58 12.54 -7.16
N GLN A 500 28.88 13.61 -8.00
CA GLN A 500 29.95 14.70 -7.85
C GLN A 500 29.90 16.14 -8.66
N GLY A 501 29.02 17.16 -8.43
CA GLY A 501 29.08 18.62 -8.85
C GLY A 501 28.16 19.42 -9.90
N ARG A 502 26.83 19.73 -9.75
CA ARG A 502 25.80 20.54 -10.60
C ARG A 502 24.99 19.87 -11.78
N VAL A 503 23.91 20.21 -12.58
CA VAL A 503 22.93 19.09 -13.05
C VAL A 503 21.99 18.88 -14.40
N ASN A 504 22.04 19.37 -15.66
CA ASN A 504 20.99 19.20 -16.79
C ASN A 504 20.05 17.98 -17.16
N SER A 505 19.98 17.49 -18.42
CA SER A 505 18.74 17.21 -19.26
C SER A 505 18.24 15.75 -19.36
N ALA A 506 17.06 15.37 -19.95
CA ALA A 506 16.19 14.25 -19.46
C ALA A 506 14.83 13.89 -20.19
N ALA A 507 14.23 12.66 -20.14
CA ALA A 507 12.78 12.34 -20.50
C ALA A 507 12.25 10.89 -20.36
N PHE A 508 10.96 10.67 -20.01
CA PHE A 508 10.26 9.35 -19.86
C PHE A 508 9.66 8.72 -21.15
N SER A 509 9.00 7.54 -21.01
CA SER A 509 8.63 6.45 -21.98
C SER A 509 7.34 5.68 -21.62
N PRO A 510 6.67 4.96 -22.57
CA PRO A 510 5.27 4.43 -22.73
C PRO A 510 4.25 3.76 -21.77
N ASP A 511 4.51 3.07 -20.65
CA ASP A 511 3.40 2.54 -19.79
C ASP A 511 3.44 2.66 -18.22
N GLY A 512 4.31 3.35 -17.44
CA GLY A 512 5.67 3.94 -17.59
C GLY A 512 6.64 3.38 -16.53
N ARG A 513 7.78 2.70 -16.80
CA ARG A 513 8.87 2.18 -15.91
C ARG A 513 10.17 3.04 -15.72
N ARG A 514 11.41 2.55 -15.96
CA ARG A 514 12.76 3.00 -15.44
C ARG A 514 13.42 4.17 -16.13
N VAL A 515 13.79 5.16 -15.36
CA VAL A 515 13.93 6.54 -15.81
C VAL A 515 15.27 6.78 -16.51
N VAL A 516 15.66 7.95 -17.03
CA VAL A 516 16.99 8.08 -17.67
C VAL A 516 17.73 9.45 -17.62
N SER A 517 19.05 9.46 -17.30
CA SER A 517 20.06 10.58 -17.29
C SER A 517 21.52 10.08 -17.40
N ALA A 518 22.67 10.79 -17.45
CA ALA A 518 22.93 12.23 -17.38
C ALA A 518 24.09 12.72 -16.45
N GLY A 519 25.38 12.89 -16.80
CA GLY A 519 26.35 13.38 -15.79
C GLY A 519 27.69 14.03 -16.17
N TYR A 520 28.22 15.02 -15.41
CA TYR A 520 29.65 15.46 -15.43
C TYR A 520 30.59 14.41 -14.79
N ASP A 521 30.24 13.13 -14.83
CA ASP A 521 30.81 11.97 -14.12
C ASP A 521 31.69 11.04 -14.92
N GLY A 522 31.01 10.14 -15.62
CA GLY A 522 31.36 9.08 -16.50
C GLY A 522 30.21 8.95 -17.48
N THR A 523 28.94 9.03 -17.03
CA THR A 523 27.92 7.99 -16.68
C THR A 523 26.43 8.43 -16.48
N VAL A 524 25.59 7.42 -16.34
CA VAL A 524 24.13 7.43 -16.12
C VAL A 524 23.80 7.25 -14.61
N ARG A 525 22.54 7.20 -14.11
CA ARG A 525 22.06 6.50 -12.87
C ARG A 525 20.59 6.12 -13.05
N ILE A 526 20.27 5.00 -13.74
CA ILE A 526 18.96 4.74 -14.40
C ILE A 526 17.68 4.47 -13.52
N TRP A 527 17.50 5.12 -12.34
CA TRP A 527 16.55 4.79 -11.25
C TRP A 527 15.12 4.35 -11.55
N ASP A 528 14.48 3.83 -10.50
CA ASP A 528 13.32 2.94 -10.54
C ASP A 528 12.22 3.32 -9.47
N LEU A 529 11.06 2.67 -9.26
CA LEU A 529 9.96 3.22 -8.42
C LEU A 529 9.04 2.24 -7.70
N GLU A 530 8.49 1.21 -8.35
CA GLU A 530 7.75 0.21 -7.56
C GLU A 530 8.70 -0.82 -6.95
N HIS A 531 10.02 -0.62 -6.96
CA HIS A 531 10.98 -1.60 -6.48
C HIS A 531 12.28 -1.03 -5.74
N GLY A 532 12.28 0.17 -5.18
CA GLY A 532 13.02 0.67 -3.99
C GLY A 532 14.52 0.71 -4.00
N ASP A 533 14.94 1.94 -4.12
CA ASP A 533 16.19 2.50 -4.48
C ASP A 533 17.34 1.60 -5.12
N SER A 534 17.02 0.53 -5.89
CA SER A 534 17.71 -0.69 -6.46
C SER A 534 18.13 -0.78 -7.99
N THR A 535 19.38 -1.19 -8.36
CA THR A 535 20.25 -0.16 -8.98
C THR A 535 21.21 -0.33 -10.21
N ARG A 536 20.84 -0.78 -11.44
CA ARG A 536 21.78 -0.96 -12.62
C ARG A 536 22.70 0.20 -12.97
N VAL A 537 23.91 -0.20 -13.35
CA VAL A 537 25.02 0.63 -13.76
C VAL A 537 25.64 0.26 -15.11
N LEU A 538 26.50 1.12 -15.71
CA LEU A 538 27.04 0.99 -17.08
C LEU A 538 28.09 2.11 -17.47
N ALA A 539 29.39 1.84 -17.80
CA ALA A 539 30.34 2.90 -18.26
C ALA A 539 31.53 2.61 -19.31
N GLY A 540 32.31 3.63 -19.75
CA GLY A 540 33.31 3.75 -20.88
C GLY A 540 33.52 5.10 -21.67
N HIS A 541 33.75 6.30 -21.08
CA HIS A 541 33.92 7.70 -21.60
C HIS A 541 35.01 8.51 -20.90
N GLN A 542 35.64 9.56 -21.45
CA GLN A 542 36.85 10.22 -20.85
C GLN A 542 36.78 11.77 -20.56
N GLY A 543 35.69 12.33 -19.98
CA GLY A 543 35.68 13.69 -19.37
C GLY A 543 34.30 14.40 -19.38
N SER A 544 34.22 15.73 -19.08
CA SER A 544 33.02 16.60 -18.78
C SER A 544 31.69 16.39 -19.54
N ALA A 545 30.48 16.53 -18.90
CA ALA A 545 29.14 16.25 -19.50
C ALA A 545 27.78 16.52 -18.70
N TYR A 546 26.39 16.55 -18.99
CA TYR A 546 25.32 16.70 -20.11
C TYR A 546 23.80 16.06 -20.05
N SER A 547 23.08 15.46 -21.06
CA SER A 547 21.55 15.48 -21.33
C SER A 547 20.65 14.19 -21.70
N ALA A 548 19.32 13.96 -21.41
CA ALA A 548 18.53 12.64 -21.44
C ALA A 548 17.02 12.53 -22.01
N ALA A 549 16.36 11.34 -22.30
CA ALA A 549 14.97 11.10 -22.96
C ALA A 549 14.33 9.65 -23.37
N PHE A 550 13.15 9.37 -24.06
CA PHE A 550 12.58 7.94 -24.20
C PHE A 550 11.41 7.46 -25.22
N SER A 551 11.25 6.12 -25.55
CA SER A 551 10.30 5.41 -26.53
C SER A 551 9.55 4.07 -26.13
N PRO A 552 8.64 3.42 -26.99
CA PRO A 552 7.92 2.06 -27.10
C PRO A 552 8.20 0.64 -26.46
N ASP A 553 8.37 -0.60 -27.02
CA ASP A 553 8.81 -1.44 -28.21
C ASP A 553 10.20 -2.18 -28.23
N GLY A 554 11.35 -1.50 -28.27
CA GLY A 554 12.69 -2.05 -28.55
C GLY A 554 13.83 -1.83 -27.53
N LYS A 555 14.94 -2.57 -27.58
CA LYS A 555 16.01 -2.48 -28.58
C LYS A 555 16.98 -1.27 -28.43
N ARG A 556 17.46 -0.92 -27.20
CA ARG A 556 18.83 -0.44 -26.77
C ARG A 556 19.21 0.95 -26.07
N VAL A 557 18.50 1.76 -25.22
CA VAL A 557 18.77 3.25 -24.83
C VAL A 557 19.30 4.06 -26.00
N ALA A 558 19.69 5.29 -25.76
CA ALA A 558 20.21 6.27 -26.65
C ALA A 558 20.92 7.36 -25.82
N SER A 559 22.14 7.74 -26.18
CA SER A 559 22.96 8.75 -25.53
C SER A 559 24.26 8.93 -26.29
N ALA A 560 24.90 10.02 -25.92
CA ALA A 560 25.97 10.67 -26.60
C ALA A 560 26.57 11.66 -25.58
N GLY A 561 27.88 11.76 -25.52
CA GLY A 561 28.51 12.77 -24.69
C GLY A 561 29.99 12.90 -24.87
N GLY A 562 30.50 14.11 -24.74
CA GLY A 562 31.86 14.53 -24.61
C GLY A 562 32.90 14.11 -25.60
N ASP A 563 32.62 13.17 -26.48
CA ASP A 563 33.67 12.40 -27.08
C ASP A 563 33.82 12.49 -28.58
N GLY A 564 32.95 11.78 -29.29
CA GLY A 564 33.40 10.55 -29.90
C GLY A 564 32.49 9.55 -30.61
N ALA A 565 31.20 9.41 -30.23
CA ALA A 565 30.25 8.44 -30.84
C ALA A 565 28.80 8.53 -30.27
N ILE A 566 28.11 7.38 -30.24
CA ILE A 566 26.77 6.99 -29.77
C ILE A 566 26.79 5.48 -29.34
N ARG A 567 25.90 4.88 -28.49
CA ARG A 567 26.24 3.64 -27.67
C ARG A 567 25.36 2.39 -27.66
N ILE A 568 24.73 1.91 -28.76
CA ILE A 568 23.79 0.75 -28.72
C ILE A 568 24.21 -0.20 -27.60
N TRP A 569 23.50 -0.28 -26.46
CA TRP A 569 23.83 -1.10 -25.28
C TRP A 569 22.47 -1.84 -25.03
N ASP A 570 22.46 -3.14 -24.77
CA ASP A 570 21.49 -4.06 -25.37
C ASP A 570 20.96 -5.07 -24.36
N LEU A 571 20.08 -4.60 -23.45
CA LEU A 571 19.83 -5.24 -22.14
C LEU A 571 19.03 -6.53 -22.08
N ASP A 572 19.03 -7.24 -23.19
CA ASP A 572 18.84 -8.67 -23.14
C ASP A 572 20.17 -9.45 -23.18
N GLN A 573 21.33 -8.79 -23.37
CA GLN A 573 22.62 -9.38 -23.79
C GLN A 573 23.94 -8.80 -23.21
N GLY A 574 24.21 -8.90 -21.91
CA GLY A 574 25.52 -8.54 -21.34
C GLY A 574 26.09 -7.12 -21.54
N ALA A 575 26.98 -6.91 -22.53
CA ALA A 575 27.60 -5.61 -22.88
C ALA A 575 28.21 -5.57 -24.31
N ARG A 576 27.66 -6.35 -25.26
CA ARG A 576 28.25 -6.82 -26.55
C ARG A 576 28.54 -5.74 -27.64
N THR A 577 29.35 -4.75 -27.23
CA THR A 577 29.58 -3.31 -27.55
C THR A 577 29.10 -2.65 -28.88
N ARG A 578 28.70 -1.34 -28.91
CA ARG A 578 28.47 -0.50 -30.13
C ARG A 578 28.72 1.03 -29.99
N VAL A 579 29.92 1.46 -30.38
CA VAL A 579 30.42 2.86 -30.43
C VAL A 579 30.31 3.64 -31.72
N LEU A 580 29.17 4.20 -32.00
CA LEU A 580 28.79 4.59 -33.34
C LEU A 580 29.19 6.06 -33.65
N ALA A 581 29.92 6.48 -34.72
CA ALA A 581 30.43 7.88 -34.74
C ALA A 581 30.81 8.60 -36.06
N GLY A 582 30.98 9.94 -35.93
CA GLY A 582 32.14 10.60 -36.53
C GLY A 582 32.13 12.13 -36.69
N HIS A 583 32.76 12.87 -35.77
CA HIS A 583 32.39 14.26 -35.60
C HIS A 583 33.35 15.12 -34.72
N GLN A 584 33.60 16.40 -35.01
CA GLN A 584 34.79 17.19 -34.57
C GLN A 584 34.72 18.18 -33.34
N GLY A 585 33.96 17.99 -32.22
CA GLY A 585 33.68 19.04 -31.19
C GLY A 585 32.41 18.84 -30.28
N ARG A 586 31.92 19.76 -29.39
CA ARG A 586 30.87 19.56 -28.29
C ARG A 586 29.34 19.83 -28.57
N VAL A 587 28.35 19.25 -27.85
CA VAL A 587 27.14 18.59 -28.46
C VAL A 587 25.77 18.18 -27.65
N TYR A 588 25.02 18.94 -26.82
CA TYR A 588 23.84 18.49 -25.95
C TYR A 588 22.66 17.49 -26.42
N ALA A 589 22.44 16.88 -27.63
CA ALA A 589 21.36 15.81 -27.91
C ALA A 589 21.12 15.05 -29.26
N ALA A 590 20.15 14.12 -29.22
CA ALA A 590 19.39 13.39 -30.28
C ALA A 590 18.13 12.81 -29.58
N ALA A 591 16.98 12.47 -30.19
CA ALA A 591 15.78 12.05 -29.41
C ALA A 591 14.61 11.12 -29.90
N PHE A 592 13.63 10.72 -29.04
CA PHE A 592 12.78 9.49 -29.15
C PHE A 592 11.34 9.62 -29.63
N SER A 593 10.90 8.58 -30.37
CA SER A 593 9.53 8.32 -30.84
C SER A 593 9.07 6.85 -30.83
N PRO A 594 7.87 6.51 -31.40
CA PRO A 594 7.33 5.13 -31.92
C PRO A 594 8.20 3.58 -34.37
N ASP A 595 9.21 3.89 -35.27
CA ASP A 595 9.99 3.05 -36.20
C ASP A 595 11.28 2.59 -35.49
N GLY A 596 12.00 3.46 -34.78
CA GLY A 596 13.11 3.21 -33.83
C GLY A 596 14.37 2.66 -34.47
N HIS A 597 14.16 2.00 -35.59
CA HIS A 597 14.73 2.19 -36.90
C HIS A 597 14.97 3.70 -37.28
N ARG A 598 15.37 4.62 -36.37
CA ARG A 598 16.15 5.87 -36.59
C ARG A 598 16.27 6.68 -35.30
N VAL A 599 17.30 7.52 -35.15
CA VAL A 599 17.65 8.26 -33.90
C VAL A 599 18.61 9.37 -34.24
N VAL A 600 18.48 10.66 -33.88
CA VAL A 600 19.45 11.69 -34.39
C VAL A 600 19.35 13.10 -33.77
N SER A 601 20.34 14.02 -33.87
CA SER A 601 21.73 14.09 -33.31
C SER A 601 22.33 15.54 -33.09
N GLY A 602 23.65 15.87 -33.11
CA GLY A 602 24.17 17.27 -33.10
C GLY A 602 25.17 17.78 -32.02
N ALA A 603 26.12 18.70 -32.33
CA ALA A 603 27.58 18.73 -32.61
C ALA A 603 28.44 20.10 -32.79
N THR A 604 29.62 20.47 -32.22
CA THR A 604 30.29 21.83 -32.48
C THR A 604 30.95 22.23 -33.83
N ASP A 605 30.24 22.29 -34.96
CA ASP A 605 30.48 23.31 -36.04
C ASP A 605 29.25 23.79 -36.87
N ALA A 606 27.99 23.49 -36.47
CA ALA A 606 26.70 23.93 -37.04
C ALA A 606 26.26 23.29 -38.35
N THR A 607 25.40 22.23 -38.32
CA THR A 607 24.87 21.32 -39.42
C THR A 607 24.15 20.06 -38.80
N VAL A 608 23.81 19.00 -39.60
CA VAL A 608 22.94 17.82 -39.34
C VAL A 608 23.08 16.60 -40.29
N ARG A 609 23.32 15.33 -39.90
CA ARG A 609 23.57 14.12 -40.76
C ARG A 609 22.54 12.86 -40.46
N VAL A 610 22.28 11.73 -41.23
CA VAL A 610 21.12 10.65 -41.13
C VAL A 610 21.32 9.14 -40.72
N TRP A 611 20.63 8.60 -39.70
CA TRP A 611 20.88 7.21 -39.19
C TRP A 611 19.74 6.52 -38.42
N ASP A 612 19.42 5.23 -38.61
CA ASP A 612 19.87 4.23 -39.60
C ASP A 612 20.88 3.05 -39.07
N LEU A 613 21.03 1.74 -39.49
CA LEU A 613 21.93 0.69 -38.81
C LEU A 613 22.50 -0.65 -39.50
N ASP A 614 22.03 -1.26 -40.62
CA ASP A 614 22.41 -2.59 -41.25
C ASP A 614 23.78 -2.56 -41.81
N ARG A 615 23.81 -1.65 -42.74
CA ARG A 615 24.96 -1.14 -43.36
C ARG A 615 25.76 -0.38 -42.33
N SER A 616 25.23 -0.16 -41.10
CA SER A 616 25.45 1.03 -40.27
C SER A 616 26.11 2.12 -41.11
N SER A 617 25.46 2.65 -42.17
CA SER A 617 26.06 3.43 -43.29
C SER A 617 25.79 4.94 -43.60
N LEU A 618 26.84 5.58 -44.10
CA LEU A 618 26.91 6.81 -44.89
C LEU A 618 25.98 6.84 -46.14
N LEU A 619 25.77 8.05 -46.71
CA LEU A 619 24.82 8.45 -47.79
C LEU A 619 24.91 9.98 -48.14
N ARG A 620 23.95 10.86 -47.78
CA ARG A 620 23.76 12.27 -48.33
C ARG A 620 23.97 13.45 -47.31
N VAL A 621 23.52 14.69 -47.62
CA VAL A 621 23.98 16.01 -47.04
C VAL A 621 22.80 17.01 -46.62
N LEU A 622 22.87 18.10 -45.78
CA LEU A 622 21.82 19.13 -45.34
C LEU A 622 22.35 20.34 -44.49
N THR A 623 21.79 21.56 -44.64
CA THR A 623 22.56 22.84 -44.44
C THR A 623 21.80 24.14 -44.01
N GLY A 624 22.14 24.85 -42.89
CA GLY A 624 21.90 26.31 -42.74
C GLY A 624 21.53 27.01 -41.40
N HIS A 625 21.79 26.52 -40.18
CA HIS A 625 21.85 27.45 -39.03
C HIS A 625 23.17 28.28 -39.06
N ARG A 626 23.65 28.83 -37.94
CA ARG A 626 24.86 29.70 -37.88
C ARG A 626 25.78 29.54 -36.64
N GLY A 627 25.66 28.47 -35.82
CA GLY A 627 26.56 28.20 -34.64
C GLY A 627 25.84 27.66 -33.38
N SER A 628 26.36 27.65 -32.13
CA SER A 628 25.78 26.98 -30.93
C SER A 628 24.33 26.45 -31.02
N VAL A 629 24.18 25.32 -31.69
CA VAL A 629 22.99 24.76 -32.32
C VAL A 629 22.45 23.73 -31.29
N TYR A 630 21.64 24.14 -30.30
CA TYR A 630 20.92 23.28 -29.32
C TYR A 630 20.01 22.16 -29.90
N ALA A 631 18.67 22.06 -29.63
CA ALA A 631 17.95 20.75 -29.57
C ALA A 631 16.64 20.41 -30.28
N ALA A 632 16.29 19.11 -30.21
CA ALA A 632 14.98 18.58 -30.58
C ALA A 632 14.55 17.17 -30.01
N ALA A 633 13.56 16.50 -30.62
CA ALA A 633 12.61 15.50 -30.06
C ALA A 633 11.72 14.75 -31.15
N PHE A 634 11.05 13.55 -31.04
CA PHE A 634 10.65 12.69 -32.24
C PHE A 634 9.24 11.96 -32.21
N ALA A 635 8.38 11.64 -33.25
CA ALA A 635 6.90 11.23 -33.10
C ALA A 635 6.24 9.86 -33.67
N PRO A 636 4.90 9.52 -33.78
CA PRO A 636 4.41 8.16 -34.19
C PRO A 636 3.67 7.89 -35.55
N ASP A 637 3.03 8.86 -36.21
CA ASP A 637 2.08 8.82 -37.38
C ASP A 637 2.48 9.36 -38.82
N GLY A 638 3.29 10.43 -39.02
CA GLY A 638 3.61 11.08 -40.32
C GLY A 638 4.97 11.84 -40.48
N HIS A 639 6.07 11.11 -40.27
CA HIS A 639 7.51 11.28 -40.53
C HIS A 639 8.31 12.58 -40.06
N ARG A 640 7.84 13.89 -40.07
CA ARG A 640 8.59 15.25 -40.01
C ARG A 640 9.30 15.66 -38.68
N LEU A 641 9.80 16.93 -38.32
CA LEU A 641 10.63 17.33 -37.08
C LEU A 641 10.53 18.72 -36.29
N VAL A 642 11.45 19.01 -35.31
CA VAL A 642 11.87 20.28 -34.57
C VAL A 642 13.36 20.75 -34.85
N SER A 643 14.13 21.55 -34.00
CA SER A 643 15.64 21.78 -33.94
C SER A 643 16.38 23.09 -33.38
N ALA A 644 16.35 23.53 -32.13
CA ALA A 644 16.79 24.88 -31.61
C ALA A 644 18.26 25.28 -31.23
N GLY A 645 18.91 26.40 -31.65
CA GLY A 645 20.15 26.99 -31.02
C GLY A 645 20.38 28.56 -31.00
N ALA A 646 21.59 29.16 -30.88
CA ALA A 646 21.84 30.49 -30.19
C ALA A 646 21.83 31.96 -30.75
N ASP A 647 21.64 32.25 -32.04
CA ASP A 647 21.62 33.63 -32.66
C ASP A 647 20.16 34.15 -32.89
N GLY A 648 19.18 33.35 -32.44
CA GLY A 648 17.72 33.49 -32.51
C GLY A 648 16.92 33.19 -33.79
N THR A 649 16.30 31.99 -33.98
CA THR A 649 15.15 31.71 -34.91
C THR A 649 14.53 30.31 -34.83
N VAL A 650 13.58 30.05 -35.74
CA VAL A 650 13.31 28.74 -36.31
C VAL A 650 12.94 28.80 -37.82
N ARG A 651 13.04 27.68 -38.57
CA ARG A 651 12.57 27.32 -39.95
C ARG A 651 12.05 25.84 -40.02
N VAL A 652 11.67 25.22 -41.17
CA VAL A 652 10.96 23.89 -41.26
C VAL A 652 11.25 22.89 -42.47
N TRP A 653 11.10 21.54 -42.29
CA TRP A 653 11.70 20.27 -42.86
C TRP A 653 10.48 19.41 -43.04
N ASP A 654 10.66 18.49 -43.94
CA ASP A 654 10.00 17.25 -44.00
C ASP A 654 10.99 16.36 -44.76
N LEU A 655 11.74 15.38 -44.19
CA LEU A 655 12.36 14.33 -45.04
C LEU A 655 11.36 13.43 -45.81
N ALA A 656 10.41 14.04 -46.50
CA ALA A 656 9.85 13.58 -47.77
C ALA A 656 9.74 14.75 -48.76
N HIS A 657 9.73 16.02 -48.29
CA HIS A 657 9.71 17.22 -49.14
C HIS A 657 10.60 18.36 -48.57
N PRO A 658 11.76 18.73 -49.18
CA PRO A 658 12.75 19.65 -48.58
C PRO A 658 12.23 21.07 -48.42
N ALA A 659 11.30 21.46 -49.27
CA ALA A 659 10.99 22.85 -49.56
C ALA A 659 9.71 23.36 -48.88
N ALA A 660 9.03 22.58 -48.05
CA ALA A 660 7.74 23.00 -47.45
C ALA A 660 7.91 24.30 -46.59
N ASP A 661 7.19 25.43 -46.82
CA ASP A 661 7.56 26.84 -46.40
C ASP A 661 6.66 27.72 -45.42
N ARG A 662 7.24 28.83 -44.86
CA ARG A 662 6.93 29.84 -43.78
C ARG A 662 7.45 29.61 -42.32
N VAL A 663 7.95 30.62 -41.57
CA VAL A 663 9.12 30.47 -40.64
C VAL A 663 9.06 31.18 -39.25
N LEU A 664 9.79 30.72 -38.20
CA LEU A 664 9.29 30.63 -36.80
C LEU A 664 10.07 31.32 -35.60
N THR A 665 10.06 32.66 -35.42
CA THR A 665 11.15 33.37 -34.67
C THR A 665 10.78 34.73 -33.88
N GLY A 666 11.35 35.15 -32.67
CA GLY A 666 11.18 36.43 -31.81
C GLY A 666 11.92 36.92 -30.43
N HIS A 667 13.28 37.17 -30.18
CA HIS A 667 14.18 36.78 -28.96
C HIS A 667 15.50 37.52 -28.41
N ARG A 668 16.67 36.84 -28.03
CA ARG A 668 17.96 37.32 -27.33
C ARG A 668 19.32 36.47 -27.03
N GLY A 669 19.53 35.10 -26.96
CA GLY A 669 20.92 34.39 -26.84
C GLY A 669 21.07 32.78 -26.61
N SER A 670 22.28 32.19 -26.27
CA SER A 670 22.86 30.84 -25.69
C SER A 670 22.93 29.31 -26.23
N SER A 671 22.17 28.24 -25.80
CA SER A 671 21.10 27.49 -26.59
C SER A 671 20.91 25.93 -26.90
N ASN A 672 20.54 24.72 -26.25
CA ASN A 672 19.51 23.97 -25.35
C ASN A 672 19.25 22.37 -25.48
N ALA A 673 18.14 21.68 -25.01
CA ALA A 673 17.84 20.16 -25.02
C ALA A 673 16.32 19.59 -25.02
N ALA A 674 15.88 18.37 -25.55
CA ALA A 674 14.40 17.89 -25.60
C ALA A 674 13.88 16.39 -25.98
N ALA A 675 12.50 16.05 -26.01
CA ALA A 675 11.67 14.82 -26.50
C ALA A 675 10.03 14.90 -26.64
N PHE A 676 9.10 13.85 -26.58
CA PHE A 676 7.78 13.74 -27.41
C PHE A 676 6.32 13.02 -27.08
N SER A 677 5.16 13.28 -27.86
CA SER A 677 3.60 13.06 -27.84
C SER A 677 2.77 11.87 -28.52
N PRO A 678 1.37 11.78 -28.66
CA PRO A 678 0.56 12.45 -29.72
C PRO A 678 -0.98 12.77 -29.50
N ASP A 679 -1.59 13.56 -30.42
CA ASP A 679 -3.03 13.96 -30.64
C ASP A 679 -3.32 14.91 -31.86
N GLY A 680 -2.35 15.15 -32.75
CA GLY A 680 -2.40 16.09 -33.91
C GLY A 680 -1.46 17.32 -33.97
N HIS A 681 -0.73 17.72 -32.91
CA HIS A 681 -1.26 18.86 -32.12
C HIS A 681 -0.50 19.89 -31.15
N ARG A 682 0.75 19.96 -30.59
CA ARG A 682 1.27 21.24 -29.88
C ARG A 682 2.83 21.54 -29.88
N ILE A 683 3.65 21.92 -28.83
CA ILE A 683 5.16 21.65 -28.61
C ILE A 683 5.93 22.29 -27.38
N VAL A 684 6.16 23.59 -27.24
CA VAL A 684 7.23 24.25 -26.38
C VAL A 684 8.76 23.94 -26.52
N SER A 685 9.59 24.95 -26.14
CA SER A 685 10.86 24.87 -25.38
C SER A 685 11.24 26.16 -24.53
N ALA A 686 12.27 26.98 -24.78
CA ALA A 686 13.04 27.82 -23.78
C ALA A 686 13.29 29.39 -23.74
N GLY A 687 14.55 29.95 -23.51
CA GLY A 687 15.25 31.32 -23.56
C GLY A 687 15.98 32.09 -22.34
N PHE A 688 17.35 32.19 -22.13
CA PHE A 688 18.21 33.00 -21.14
C PHE A 688 17.89 34.49 -20.87
N ASP A 689 16.62 34.86 -20.74
CA ASP A 689 16.14 36.13 -20.18
C ASP A 689 14.80 35.99 -19.44
N GLY A 690 14.31 34.77 -19.19
CA GLY A 690 13.19 34.48 -18.30
C GLY A 690 11.83 34.55 -18.95
N THR A 691 11.28 33.45 -19.51
CA THR A 691 9.87 33.18 -19.85
C THR A 691 9.66 31.67 -20.23
N VAL A 692 8.59 31.32 -20.96
CA VAL A 692 8.40 30.15 -21.85
C VAL A 692 7.60 30.69 -23.08
N ARG A 693 7.05 29.93 -24.05
CA ARG A 693 5.98 30.31 -25.05
C ARG A 693 5.29 29.03 -25.55
N ILE A 694 4.84 28.91 -26.80
CA ILE A 694 4.48 27.63 -27.44
C ILE A 694 4.47 27.84 -28.97
N TRP A 695 4.37 26.78 -29.79
CA TRP A 695 3.46 26.83 -30.93
C TRP A 695 2.57 25.61 -31.14
N ASP A 696 1.35 25.91 -31.54
CA ASP A 696 0.59 25.01 -32.39
C ASP A 696 1.40 24.88 -33.73
N LEU A 697 1.09 24.03 -34.72
CA LEU A 697 1.48 24.24 -36.14
C LEU A 697 0.26 24.25 -37.08
N ASP A 698 -0.97 24.36 -36.60
CA ASP A 698 -2.07 24.84 -37.44
C ASP A 698 -1.86 26.32 -37.84
N HIS A 699 -2.21 27.32 -37.03
CA HIS A 699 -2.41 28.72 -37.44
C HIS A 699 -1.33 29.75 -36.87
N PRO A 700 -0.90 30.88 -37.50
CA PRO A 700 -0.09 32.03 -36.94
C PRO A 700 -0.62 33.37 -36.24
N ALA A 701 -1.60 33.40 -35.31
CA ALA A 701 -1.97 34.53 -34.37
C ALA A 701 -2.37 34.26 -32.84
N ALA A 702 -2.95 33.09 -32.43
CA ALA A 702 -3.03 32.40 -31.08
C ALA A 702 -2.14 31.12 -30.52
N ASN A 703 -0.78 31.07 -30.41
CA ASN A 703 0.20 30.21 -29.68
C ASN A 703 0.19 30.24 -28.14
N ARG A 704 1.06 31.08 -27.47
CA ARG A 704 1.25 31.51 -26.03
C ARG A 704 2.68 32.08 -25.82
N VAL A 705 3.05 32.70 -24.66
CA VAL A 705 4.41 33.28 -24.28
C VAL A 705 4.89 33.04 -22.83
N LEU A 706 4.27 32.05 -22.19
CA LEU A 706 4.30 31.57 -20.80
C LEU A 706 5.41 32.09 -19.86
N THR A 707 5.52 33.41 -19.63
CA THR A 707 6.55 33.91 -18.70
C THR A 707 6.39 33.28 -17.30
N GLY A 708 7.48 32.86 -16.68
CA GLY A 708 7.49 32.31 -15.34
C GLY A 708 8.80 32.50 -14.58
N HIS A 709 9.94 32.39 -15.26
CA HIS A 709 11.26 32.12 -14.69
C HIS A 709 12.12 33.35 -14.43
N ARG A 710 12.59 33.56 -13.20
CA ARG A 710 13.82 34.30 -12.89
C ARG A 710 15.15 33.68 -13.39
N GLY A 711 15.13 32.62 -14.19
CA GLY A 711 16.31 32.11 -14.89
C GLY A 711 16.32 30.80 -15.72
N GLY A 712 17.52 30.41 -16.13
CA GLY A 712 18.09 29.54 -17.18
C GLY A 712 17.79 28.06 -17.24
N VAL A 713 16.57 27.76 -17.72
CA VAL A 713 15.88 26.49 -18.13
C VAL A 713 16.90 25.51 -18.93
N GLU A 714 16.78 24.25 -19.43
CA GLU A 714 17.67 23.63 -20.55
C GLU A 714 17.05 22.40 -21.24
N ALA A 715 16.37 21.51 -20.53
CA ALA A 715 15.73 20.30 -21.07
C ALA A 715 14.22 20.36 -21.03
N ALA A 716 13.59 19.69 -22.00
CA ALA A 716 12.25 19.10 -21.85
C ALA A 716 11.62 18.46 -23.07
N ALA A 717 10.68 17.56 -22.80
CA ALA A 717 10.01 16.69 -23.75
C ALA A 717 8.51 16.50 -23.46
N PHE A 718 7.74 15.94 -24.40
CA PHE A 718 6.28 16.11 -24.43
C PHE A 718 5.44 14.87 -24.59
N SER A 719 5.14 14.03 -23.62
CA SER A 719 3.71 13.72 -23.38
C SER A 719 2.72 13.34 -24.49
N PRO A 720 2.19 12.11 -24.48
CA PRO A 720 0.72 11.66 -24.71
C PRO A 720 -1.86 12.65 -23.48
N ASP A 721 -2.08 13.40 -22.34
CA ASP A 721 -3.30 14.01 -21.79
C ASP A 721 -2.89 15.46 -21.56
N GLY A 722 -2.51 16.10 -22.69
CA GLY A 722 -2.02 17.47 -22.87
C GLY A 722 -2.23 18.44 -21.72
N ARG A 723 -3.44 18.36 -21.19
CA ARG A 723 -3.94 18.62 -19.84
C ARG A 723 -3.09 18.27 -18.57
N ARG A 724 -1.81 18.70 -18.45
CA ARG A 724 -1.13 18.99 -17.13
C ARG A 724 0.02 19.99 -17.24
N VAL A 725 1.02 19.97 -16.33
CA VAL A 725 2.50 20.19 -16.50
C VAL A 725 3.33 20.31 -15.21
N VAL A 726 4.66 20.48 -15.34
CA VAL A 726 5.67 20.95 -14.37
C VAL A 726 6.87 21.48 -15.15
N SER A 727 7.50 22.56 -14.68
CA SER A 727 8.75 23.10 -15.24
C SER A 727 9.57 24.11 -14.41
N GLY A 728 10.62 23.67 -13.71
CA GLY A 728 11.15 24.26 -12.45
C GLY A 728 12.00 25.53 -12.48
N GLY A 729 12.68 25.85 -11.36
CA GLY A 729 13.66 26.94 -11.19
C GLY A 729 14.66 26.93 -10.02
N ASP A 730 15.82 27.58 -10.23
CA ASP A 730 16.91 27.97 -9.30
C ASP A 730 16.44 28.50 -8.01
N ASP A 731 16.33 29.82 -7.89
CA ASP A 731 16.65 30.50 -6.65
C ASP A 731 16.09 29.88 -5.33
N GLY A 732 15.05 29.03 -5.33
CA GLY A 732 14.77 28.06 -4.26
C GLY A 732 13.38 27.40 -4.28
N THR A 733 12.66 27.30 -5.41
CA THR A 733 11.24 26.81 -5.46
C THR A 733 10.74 26.26 -6.85
N VAL A 734 9.50 25.73 -6.90
CA VAL A 734 8.68 25.15 -8.01
C VAL A 734 7.17 25.57 -7.85
N ARG A 735 6.11 24.83 -8.25
CA ARG A 735 4.62 25.08 -8.35
C ARG A 735 3.94 23.74 -8.71
N VAL A 736 2.62 23.55 -8.53
CA VAL A 736 1.85 22.53 -9.27
C VAL A 736 0.36 22.91 -9.41
N TRP A 737 -0.25 22.62 -10.57
CA TRP A 737 -1.48 23.23 -11.11
C TRP A 737 -1.87 22.47 -12.43
N ASP A 738 -2.87 22.89 -13.24
CA ASP A 738 -3.29 22.14 -14.47
C ASP A 738 -3.85 22.98 -15.68
N LEU A 739 -3.05 23.73 -16.48
CA LEU A 739 -3.43 24.98 -17.25
C LEU A 739 -4.91 25.32 -17.55
N ASP A 740 -5.45 26.21 -16.74
CA ASP A 740 -6.49 27.15 -17.15
C ASP A 740 -5.76 28.38 -17.61
N HIS A 741 -5.15 28.97 -16.61
CA HIS A 741 -5.24 30.36 -16.35
C HIS A 741 -3.74 30.69 -16.14
N PRO A 742 -3.05 31.27 -17.15
CA PRO A 742 -1.70 31.90 -17.11
C PRO A 742 -1.10 33.14 -16.26
N ALA A 743 -1.76 34.07 -15.46
CA ALA A 743 -1.29 35.00 -14.33
C ALA A 743 -2.23 35.32 -13.01
N ALA A 744 -1.89 34.99 -11.69
CA ALA A 744 -2.66 34.69 -10.35
C ALA A 744 -3.09 33.22 -9.69
N ALA A 745 -2.16 32.30 -9.23
CA ALA A 745 -1.98 30.88 -8.62
C ALA A 745 -0.42 30.38 -8.46
N ARG A 746 0.31 30.12 -7.30
CA ARG A 746 1.85 29.87 -7.20
C ARG A 746 2.65 29.28 -5.93
N VAL A 747 3.56 28.32 -6.11
CA VAL A 747 4.75 27.83 -5.29
C VAL A 747 4.62 27.20 -3.86
N LEU A 748 5.75 26.72 -3.29
CA LEU A 748 6.24 26.61 -1.86
C LEU A 748 7.79 26.89 -1.74
N LEU A 749 8.69 25.96 -1.32
CA LEU A 749 10.18 26.14 -1.15
C LEU A 749 11.02 24.81 -1.20
N GLY A 750 12.27 24.83 -1.72
CA GLY A 750 13.25 23.72 -1.86
C GLY A 750 14.64 23.83 -1.19
N HIS A 751 15.53 24.80 -1.53
CA HIS A 751 16.71 25.48 -0.84
C HIS A 751 17.64 26.42 -1.74
N ASN A 752 19.00 26.28 -1.86
CA ASN A 752 19.97 27.06 -2.71
C ASN A 752 21.11 26.28 -3.52
N GLY A 753 21.11 26.19 -4.89
CA GLY A 753 21.76 25.20 -5.86
C GLY A 753 20.84 24.18 -6.68
N SER A 754 20.90 24.01 -7.99
CA SER A 754 19.83 23.56 -8.94
C SER A 754 18.42 22.87 -8.70
N VAL A 755 17.46 23.08 -9.63
CA VAL A 755 16.68 22.03 -10.39
C VAL A 755 17.45 21.80 -11.74
N GLU A 756 17.36 20.83 -12.68
CA GLU A 756 17.88 20.96 -14.11
C GLU A 756 17.34 19.99 -15.26
N GLY A 757 16.22 19.22 -15.33
CA GLY A 757 15.92 18.40 -16.57
C GLY A 757 14.83 17.32 -16.59
N ALA A 758 13.80 17.30 -17.49
CA ALA A 758 12.85 16.13 -17.49
C ALA A 758 12.01 15.62 -18.66
N ALA A 759 11.30 14.49 -18.42
CA ALA A 759 9.90 14.34 -18.83
C ALA A 759 8.81 13.35 -18.21
N PHE A 760 7.70 13.67 -17.45
CA PHE A 760 6.44 12.94 -16.93
C PHE A 760 6.17 11.43 -17.25
N SER A 761 5.28 10.62 -16.61
CA SER A 761 4.99 9.19 -17.02
C SER A 761 3.66 8.89 -17.69
N PRO A 762 3.62 7.71 -18.37
CA PRO A 762 2.48 6.91 -18.81
C PRO A 762 1.48 6.28 -17.85
N ASP A 763 1.51 6.62 -16.57
CA ASP A 763 0.42 6.25 -15.65
C ASP A 763 0.04 7.36 -14.68
N GLY A 764 0.72 8.50 -14.72
CA GLY A 764 0.31 9.67 -13.97
C GLY A 764 0.71 9.83 -12.48
N ARG A 765 0.90 8.78 -11.64
CA ARG A 765 1.29 8.81 -10.16
C ARG A 765 2.47 9.71 -9.62
N ASP A 766 3.72 9.20 -9.40
CA ASP A 766 4.87 9.89 -8.71
C ASP A 766 6.31 9.79 -9.41
N VAL A 767 7.16 10.83 -9.40
CA VAL A 767 7.45 11.67 -10.61
C VAL A 767 8.84 12.42 -10.64
N VAL A 768 10.05 11.83 -10.51
CA VAL A 768 11.44 12.46 -10.26
C VAL A 768 11.84 13.99 -10.45
N SER A 769 13.02 14.43 -9.95
CA SER A 769 13.88 15.53 -10.50
C SER A 769 15.32 15.73 -9.90
N ALA A 770 16.40 15.14 -10.46
CA ALA A 770 17.89 15.13 -10.16
C ALA A 770 18.71 16.21 -9.30
N GLY A 771 20.09 16.16 -9.19
CA GLY A 771 20.87 16.53 -7.94
C GLY A 771 22.33 17.06 -7.66
N ASP A 772 22.55 17.60 -6.45
CA ASP A 772 23.84 17.66 -5.74
C ASP A 772 23.78 17.31 -4.21
N ASP A 773 23.82 18.30 -3.31
CA ASP A 773 24.53 18.24 -2.02
C ASP A 773 24.36 17.03 -1.07
N GLY A 774 23.13 16.60 -0.75
CA GLY A 774 22.91 15.69 0.40
C GLY A 774 21.48 15.22 0.66
N THR A 775 20.50 15.61 -0.16
CA THR A 775 19.07 15.29 0.02
C THR A 775 18.40 14.95 -1.32
N VAL A 776 17.24 14.29 -1.33
CA VAL A 776 16.39 14.04 -2.50
C VAL A 776 14.97 14.18 -2.09
N ARG A 777 14.05 14.86 -2.80
CA ARG A 777 12.73 15.16 -2.25
C ARG A 777 11.55 14.60 -3.09
N VAL A 778 10.28 14.77 -2.72
CA VAL A 778 9.12 14.13 -3.39
C VAL A 778 7.88 15.04 -3.25
N TRP A 779 6.95 14.80 -4.13
CA TRP A 779 5.66 15.31 -4.49
C TRP A 779 5.01 14.18 -5.33
N ASP A 780 3.69 14.14 -5.37
CA ASP A 780 2.92 13.02 -5.90
C ASP A 780 1.57 13.56 -6.40
N LEU A 781 0.76 12.72 -7.04
CA LEU A 781 -0.63 12.94 -7.39
C LEU A 781 -1.57 12.66 -6.20
N ALA A 782 -1.23 11.74 -5.28
CA ALA A 782 -2.15 11.20 -4.27
C ALA A 782 -2.02 11.73 -2.82
N HIS A 783 -0.85 12.18 -2.34
CA HIS A 783 -0.65 12.48 -0.90
C HIS A 783 -0.88 13.96 -0.45
N PRO A 784 -0.25 15.02 -0.99
CA PRO A 784 1.42 14.94 -2.26
C PRO A 784 2.67 14.64 -1.41
N ALA A 785 2.46 14.34 -0.13
CA ALA A 785 3.48 14.20 0.92
C ALA A 785 4.27 12.89 0.79
N ALA A 786 4.41 12.36 -0.42
CA ALA A 786 5.02 11.06 -0.70
C ALA A 786 6.56 11.07 -0.61
N THR A 787 7.10 11.92 0.26
CA THR A 787 8.47 12.21 0.73
C THR A 787 9.37 11.01 1.14
N ARG A 788 9.50 9.93 0.35
CA ARG A 788 10.39 8.71 0.55
C ARG A 788 11.93 8.96 0.93
N VAL A 789 12.78 8.12 1.59
CA VAL A 789 14.01 8.59 2.40
C VAL A 789 15.42 7.84 2.38
N LEU A 790 16.59 8.49 2.07
CA LEU A 790 17.99 8.50 2.69
C LEU A 790 19.11 9.42 2.01
N THR A 791 20.29 8.99 1.41
CA THR A 791 21.37 9.86 0.76
C THR A 791 22.27 9.21 -0.39
N GLY A 792 23.05 9.97 -1.25
CA GLY A 792 24.13 9.45 -2.16
C GLY A 792 24.94 10.29 -3.22
N HIS A 793 24.63 11.56 -3.62
CA HIS A 793 25.32 12.37 -4.67
C HIS A 793 26.13 13.43 -3.98
N LYS A 794 27.35 13.60 -4.49
CA LYS A 794 28.15 14.81 -4.35
C LYS A 794 27.95 15.73 -5.60
N GLY A 795 26.95 15.41 -6.47
CA GLY A 795 26.46 15.99 -7.77
C GLY A 795 26.56 15.21 -9.10
N ARG A 796 27.18 15.74 -10.19
CA ARG A 796 26.54 16.42 -11.35
C ARG A 796 25.48 15.74 -12.27
N VAL A 797 24.19 15.84 -12.02
CA VAL A 797 23.23 14.74 -12.21
C VAL A 797 22.39 14.71 -13.47
N PHE A 798 22.48 15.77 -14.25
CA PHE A 798 22.30 15.82 -15.70
C PHE A 798 21.11 15.04 -16.33
N GLY A 799 20.04 14.80 -15.54
CA GLY A 799 18.62 14.94 -15.89
C GLY A 799 17.71 13.76 -16.20
N ALA A 800 16.59 13.60 -15.50
CA ALA A 800 15.90 12.30 -15.43
C ALA A 800 14.67 11.98 -16.35
N GLY A 801 14.49 10.72 -16.79
CA GLY A 801 13.48 10.17 -17.73
C GLY A 801 12.30 9.13 -17.40
N PHE A 802 11.33 8.16 -17.17
CA PHE A 802 10.89 6.69 -17.16
C PHE A 802 11.02 5.83 -18.41
N SER A 803 10.99 4.49 -18.23
CA SER A 803 10.80 3.40 -19.23
C SER A 803 9.35 3.06 -19.51
N PRO A 804 9.01 1.99 -20.27
CA PRO A 804 7.62 1.66 -20.57
C PRO A 804 6.89 1.01 -19.41
N ASP A 805 7.25 -0.17 -18.92
CA ASP A 805 6.44 -1.16 -18.19
C ASP A 805 5.67 -0.80 -16.83
N GLY A 806 5.42 0.48 -16.44
CA GLY A 806 4.56 0.92 -15.29
C GLY A 806 5.08 1.61 -13.98
N ARG A 807 6.40 1.69 -13.66
CA ARG A 807 6.96 1.68 -12.29
C ARG A 807 8.37 2.27 -11.96
N ARG A 808 9.05 3.22 -12.66
CA ARG A 808 10.49 3.50 -12.32
C ARG A 808 11.00 5.02 -12.02
N VAL A 809 12.23 5.53 -11.61
CA VAL A 809 12.57 6.96 -11.08
C VAL A 809 13.92 7.85 -11.28
N VAL A 810 15.15 7.50 -11.76
CA VAL A 810 16.48 8.25 -12.02
C VAL A 810 17.20 9.38 -11.28
N SER A 811 18.53 9.33 -11.47
CA SER A 811 19.48 10.45 -11.52
C SER A 811 20.70 10.15 -12.46
N ALA A 812 21.83 10.87 -12.45
CA ALA A 812 23.20 10.47 -12.92
C ALA A 812 24.22 11.45 -12.33
N GLY A 813 25.39 11.90 -12.85
CA GLY A 813 26.25 12.65 -11.91
C GLY A 813 27.65 13.14 -12.22
N GLY A 814 28.58 13.21 -11.24
CA GLY A 814 29.92 13.79 -11.37
C GLY A 814 31.21 12.97 -11.12
N ASP A 815 31.18 11.63 -11.06
CA ASP A 815 32.38 10.76 -10.93
C ASP A 815 32.94 9.99 -12.15
N GLY A 816 32.18 9.01 -12.66
CA GLY A 816 32.66 7.92 -13.51
C GLY A 816 31.76 6.67 -13.57
N THR A 817 30.67 6.61 -12.79
CA THR A 817 29.87 5.43 -12.41
C THR A 817 28.35 5.64 -12.49
N VAL A 818 27.51 4.61 -12.55
CA VAL A 818 26.01 4.68 -12.58
C VAL A 818 25.37 4.11 -11.32
N ARG A 819 24.02 4.09 -11.21
CA ARG A 819 23.12 3.57 -10.15
C ARG A 819 21.61 3.66 -10.58
N ILE A 820 20.81 2.64 -10.95
CA ILE A 820 19.30 2.70 -10.91
C ILE A 820 18.69 2.91 -9.46
N TRP A 821 18.84 3.99 -8.68
CA TRP A 821 18.23 4.01 -7.31
C TRP A 821 16.65 4.03 -7.24
N ASP A 822 15.93 2.94 -7.57
CA ASP A 822 14.48 2.53 -7.39
C ASP A 822 13.46 3.24 -6.37
N LEU A 823 12.16 2.86 -6.10
CA LEU A 823 11.31 3.37 -4.93
C LEU A 823 10.33 2.47 -4.02
N SER A 824 10.00 1.16 -4.20
CA SER A 824 9.36 0.25 -3.17
C SER A 824 10.17 -0.87 -2.42
N LEU A 825 11.22 -1.52 -2.98
CA LEU A 825 12.17 -2.47 -2.32
C LEU A 825 13.61 -1.97 -1.96
N GLY A 826 13.75 -0.86 -1.22
CA GLY A 826 15.06 -0.41 -0.68
C GLY A 826 15.47 1.03 -1.03
N SER A 827 16.79 1.28 -1.00
CA SER A 827 17.34 2.63 -1.01
C SER A 827 18.76 2.85 -1.62
N ASP A 828 19.34 1.92 -2.40
CA ASP A 828 20.82 1.73 -2.49
C ASP A 828 21.43 1.05 -3.78
N PRO A 829 22.76 1.18 -4.06
CA PRO A 829 23.29 1.10 -5.44
C PRO A 829 24.22 -0.01 -6.04
N LEU A 830 24.21 -0.28 -7.38
CA LEU A 830 24.65 -1.55 -8.06
C LEU A 830 25.70 -1.49 -9.26
N VAL A 831 27.01 -1.27 -9.02
CA VAL A 831 27.90 -0.39 -9.86
C VAL A 831 28.95 -0.92 -10.93
N ILE A 832 28.58 -1.18 -12.21
CA ILE A 832 29.42 -1.13 -13.47
C ILE A 832 30.05 0.22 -13.91
N THR A 833 31.37 0.26 -14.03
CA THR A 833 32.10 1.46 -14.44
C THR A 833 32.81 1.30 -15.79
N GLY A 834 33.91 2.03 -16.01
CA GLY A 834 34.61 2.18 -17.29
C GLY A 834 34.67 3.60 -17.85
N HIS A 835 33.79 4.56 -17.44
CA HIS A 835 33.84 5.91 -17.98
C HIS A 835 34.78 6.76 -17.11
N GLN A 836 36.02 6.89 -17.57
CA GLN A 836 37.08 7.86 -17.21
C GLN A 836 36.69 9.36 -17.29
N GLY A 837 35.41 9.70 -17.08
CA GLY A 837 34.90 11.04 -17.23
C GLY A 837 33.62 11.11 -18.08
N SER A 838 32.70 11.82 -17.48
CA SER A 838 31.36 12.32 -17.77
C SER A 838 30.55 11.88 -18.98
N VAL A 839 29.28 11.52 -18.75
CA VAL A 839 28.26 11.18 -19.74
C VAL A 839 27.39 12.38 -20.00
N TYR A 840 27.23 12.78 -21.24
CA TYR A 840 26.26 13.79 -21.54
C TYR A 840 24.96 13.16 -22.04
N SER A 841 24.59 11.92 -21.71
CA SER A 841 23.20 11.44 -21.84
C SER A 841 22.82 10.06 -21.26
N ALA A 842 21.53 9.78 -21.07
CA ALA A 842 20.96 8.46 -21.38
C ALA A 842 19.46 8.61 -21.56
N ARG A 843 18.92 7.95 -22.57
CA ARG A 843 17.59 8.15 -23.07
C ARG A 843 16.99 6.73 -23.44
N PHE A 844 15.93 6.03 -22.91
CA PHE A 844 15.61 4.60 -23.35
C PHE A 844 14.88 4.32 -24.66
N SER A 845 15.46 3.30 -25.32
CA SER A 845 14.89 2.53 -26.40
C SER A 845 13.58 1.91 -26.02
N PRO A 846 12.83 1.47 -27.03
CA PRO A 846 11.44 1.39 -26.81
C PRO A 846 11.00 0.46 -25.65
N ASP A 847 11.19 -0.87 -25.61
CA ASP A 847 10.62 -1.82 -24.63
C ASP A 847 11.09 -1.65 -23.18
N GLY A 848 12.02 -0.73 -22.94
CA GLY A 848 12.66 -0.54 -21.65
C GLY A 848 13.56 -1.69 -21.23
N GLN A 849 13.55 -2.82 -21.92
CA GLN A 849 14.34 -3.99 -21.63
C GLN A 849 15.76 -3.83 -22.15
N ARG A 850 16.13 -2.67 -22.74
CA ARG A 850 17.39 -2.44 -23.47
C ARG A 850 17.91 -0.94 -23.29
N VAL A 851 19.23 -0.61 -23.16
CA VAL A 851 19.82 0.69 -22.68
C VAL A 851 21.27 0.98 -23.20
N VAL A 852 21.66 2.05 -24.01
CA VAL A 852 22.90 2.97 -24.20
C VAL A 852 23.36 3.98 -23.08
N SER A 853 24.31 4.89 -23.38
CA SER A 853 24.96 5.97 -22.59
C SER A 853 25.87 6.85 -23.52
N GLY A 854 26.83 7.71 -23.08
CA GLY A 854 27.55 8.74 -23.90
C GLY A 854 28.32 9.86 -23.20
N GLY A 855 29.63 10.15 -23.41
CA GLY A 855 30.58 10.96 -22.53
C GLY A 855 32.10 11.17 -22.95
N HIS A 856 32.99 12.01 -22.34
CA HIS A 856 34.14 12.70 -23.05
C HIS A 856 35.48 12.07 -23.54
N ASP A 857 35.52 10.85 -24.11
CA ASP A 857 36.67 10.32 -24.90
C ASP A 857 36.69 10.64 -26.41
N ARG A 858 36.56 9.59 -27.23
CA ARG A 858 36.20 9.60 -28.65
C ARG A 858 35.29 8.35 -28.91
N THR A 859 34.47 7.93 -27.92
CA THR A 859 33.77 6.62 -27.87
C THR A 859 32.26 6.67 -27.60
N VAL A 860 31.60 5.76 -26.84
CA VAL A 860 30.13 5.50 -26.58
C VAL A 860 29.76 3.94 -26.81
N ARG A 861 29.80 2.87 -25.92
CA ARG A 861 29.82 1.32 -26.10
C ARG A 861 28.51 0.34 -26.24
N VAL A 862 28.33 -0.97 -25.79
CA VAL A 862 27.04 -1.80 -25.35
C VAL A 862 27.08 -2.31 -23.85
N VAL A 863 25.96 -2.54 -23.10
CA VAL A 863 25.72 -2.96 -21.65
C VAL A 863 24.40 -3.80 -21.47
N THR A 864 23.96 -4.29 -20.26
CA THR A 864 22.71 -5.13 -20.00
C THR A 864 22.08 -5.28 -18.59
N CYS A 865 21.04 -4.50 -18.28
CA CYS A 865 19.96 -4.76 -17.31
C CYS A 865 19.08 -5.98 -17.64
N THR A 866 19.61 -7.17 -17.34
CA THR A 866 18.80 -8.33 -16.97
C THR A 866 17.68 -7.95 -15.98
N VAL A 867 17.95 -7.02 -15.06
CA VAL A 867 17.05 -6.38 -14.06
C VAL A 867 15.74 -5.81 -14.62
N CYS A 868 15.68 -5.59 -15.93
CA CYS A 868 14.56 -4.93 -16.59
C CYS A 868 13.39 -5.89 -16.79
N ARG A 869 13.72 -7.16 -16.98
CA ARG A 869 12.82 -8.28 -17.28
C ARG A 869 11.85 -8.58 -16.13
N PRO A 870 10.76 -9.33 -16.38
CA PRO A 870 9.94 -9.91 -15.31
C PRO A 870 10.79 -10.72 -14.33
N LEU A 871 10.51 -10.59 -13.03
CA LEU A 871 11.28 -11.25 -11.95
C LEU A 871 11.39 -12.77 -12.16
N ALA A 872 10.35 -13.42 -12.69
CA ALA A 872 10.35 -14.84 -13.04
C ALA A 872 11.43 -15.24 -14.09
N GLN A 873 11.77 -14.37 -15.04
CA GLN A 873 12.86 -14.61 -15.99
C GLN A 873 14.24 -14.42 -15.34
N VAL A 874 14.34 -13.47 -14.40
CA VAL A 874 15.58 -13.25 -13.62
C VAL A 874 15.82 -14.40 -12.64
N LEU A 875 14.76 -14.92 -12.00
CA LEU A 875 14.79 -16.14 -11.19
C LEU A 875 15.27 -17.34 -12.01
N ALA A 876 14.69 -17.57 -13.19
CA ALA A 876 15.08 -18.70 -14.05
C ALA A 876 16.55 -18.62 -14.51
N GLU A 877 17.03 -17.44 -14.91
CA GLU A 877 18.43 -17.21 -15.29
C GLU A 877 19.38 -17.36 -14.10
N ALA A 878 19.03 -16.81 -12.94
CA ALA A 878 19.81 -16.92 -11.71
C ALA A 878 19.92 -18.37 -11.21
N GLN A 879 18.82 -19.12 -11.29
CA GLN A 879 18.76 -20.53 -10.90
C GLN A 879 19.63 -21.37 -11.85
N HIS A 880 19.47 -21.19 -13.16
CA HIS A 880 20.29 -21.84 -14.18
C HIS A 880 21.79 -21.55 -14.01
N ARG A 881 22.18 -20.33 -13.63
CA ARG A 881 23.58 -20.00 -13.29
C ARG A 881 24.10 -20.74 -12.07
N LEU A 882 23.28 -20.90 -11.02
CA LEU A 882 23.64 -21.65 -9.82
C LEU A 882 23.72 -23.16 -10.11
N ASP A 883 22.81 -23.70 -10.92
CA ASP A 883 22.79 -25.10 -11.34
C ASP A 883 24.00 -25.47 -12.23
N GLN A 884 24.58 -24.50 -12.94
CA GLN A 884 25.87 -24.66 -13.64
C GLN A 884 27.09 -24.76 -12.69
N GLY A 885 26.87 -24.80 -11.37
CA GLY A 885 27.88 -25.20 -10.40
C GLY A 885 28.82 -24.10 -9.92
N LEU A 886 28.42 -22.83 -10.07
CA LEU A 886 29.19 -21.65 -9.69
C LEU A 886 29.74 -21.69 -8.24
N LEU A 887 28.90 -22.03 -7.26
CA LEU A 887 29.30 -22.07 -5.85
C LEU A 887 30.21 -23.27 -5.53
N THR A 888 31.25 -23.04 -4.73
CA THR A 888 32.04 -24.11 -4.09
C THR A 888 31.23 -24.86 -3.01
N PRO A 889 31.65 -26.06 -2.55
CA PRO A 889 30.90 -26.80 -1.53
C PRO A 889 30.65 -26.01 -0.23
N GLY A 890 31.65 -25.26 0.26
CA GLY A 890 31.53 -24.46 1.48
C GLY A 890 30.59 -23.25 1.33
N GLU A 891 30.53 -22.64 0.14
CA GLU A 891 29.56 -21.58 -0.15
C GLU A 891 28.11 -22.10 -0.19
N ARG A 892 27.90 -23.32 -0.73
CA ARG A 892 26.59 -24.00 -0.69
C ARG A 892 26.19 -24.31 0.75
N GLU A 893 27.12 -24.74 1.57
CA GLU A 893 26.90 -25.02 3.00
C GLU A 893 26.52 -23.74 3.77
N PHE A 894 27.30 -22.66 3.61
CA PHE A 894 27.01 -21.33 4.18
C PHE A 894 25.62 -20.77 3.81
N VAL A 895 25.19 -20.96 2.56
CA VAL A 895 23.83 -20.59 2.12
C VAL A 895 22.79 -21.53 2.74
N ALA A 896 23.04 -22.84 2.75
CA ALA A 896 22.10 -23.83 3.28
C ALA A 896 21.87 -23.71 4.79
N GLU A 897 22.89 -23.39 5.59
CA GLU A 897 22.75 -23.11 7.03
C GLU A 897 21.80 -21.94 7.28
N ARG A 898 21.99 -20.81 6.58
CA ARG A 898 21.17 -19.60 6.75
C ARG A 898 19.72 -19.77 6.29
N VAL A 899 19.46 -20.70 5.37
CA VAL A 899 18.11 -21.10 4.95
C VAL A 899 17.47 -22.10 5.91
N LYS A 900 18.26 -22.95 6.58
CA LYS A 900 17.76 -23.97 7.54
C LYS A 900 17.66 -23.50 8.99
N ALA A 901 18.29 -22.38 9.36
CA ALA A 901 18.26 -21.85 10.71
C ALA A 901 16.83 -21.45 11.12
N GLU A 902 16.29 -22.21 12.09
CA GLU A 902 14.96 -22.12 12.71
C GLU A 902 13.78 -22.61 11.85
N GLY A 903 13.54 -23.93 11.91
CA GLY A 903 12.31 -24.61 11.49
C GLY A 903 11.71 -25.44 12.63
#